data_AF-A0A925JTD4-F1
#
_entry.id   AF-A0A925JTD4-F1
#
_cell.length_a   1.000
_cell.length_b   1.000
_cell.length_c   1.000
_cell.angle_alpha   90.00
_cell.angle_beta   90.00
_cell.angle_gamma   90.00
#
_symmetry.space_group_name_H-M   'P 1'
#
loop_
_entity.id
_entity.type
_entity.pdbx_description
1 polymer ?
#
loop_
_entity_poly.entity_id
_entity_poly.type
_entity_poly.pdbx_seq_one_letter_code
_entity_poly.pdbx_strand_id
1 'polypeptide(L)'
;DIEATATQARLYVRGADGECTVNLREGSEAGPDHPDATNSPDTSRPDTIIWQDGTRVITVGHERGNLVLYADTDYFVSACGTTRQFRTALPTMGSTQARPYPWSATSYDRHDNPTIDWSPSAFDKTYPDPVTGIRYKVLNRTGEWSFQGGPNRFWTRSGGVGWTNPANLIATDAALVASVGTTNPIDVYVPGLERAGEQLGIITYGGITGTNLTNQDREINYCIVTDPAAGCVGTPVKLLLPVRPTNGIVTTGNSDNTVPTNFPAYSSGPYGGWNTSLRANQHSYYIVPGLNAAAGMLTVNSPALTSANGPRYFVPLKPGHRVWVKDATNCENFGVTFVGTSGGLCTVETYFSAARLKLVQSITNATQEVLTFPYSIRVWKTNNVGVARLNLKYKWAGNFGSNVFAESASCHPASMPDANGNSGRLCNIPTETSTQRIWIWVPDDPNMPALWAGMLLNTNSVDNPGNPAGDRLFVNYQIPSGPFSFDNNDGTSVYFGGLANSAKPSLFRVRFNASQFTAVPRPAYRANSGGSIGYYNEGYTFTNMTPTSGGKDIATQVLAKYPGWNQTLYPLNNIEFNGIVDQNAYFTIQYNAKDIGPCFMVTVNLTTGTLLDVAHSLDSSESSTPGFRYSTCHNIGGNYPSFNALPRASATGNPAYSFTGPFRAKADAVMRSGVWSSNTALPFSANGSYDSQCPTGLTDEQRDNLQIPANPPPSTLYGSCVTLRFPGHPCNATPSPRETPANGVPVCTWNSAYTQPTTWKVGDRFIDDYSVGSTVNLFPASAQQRSSEYFRVLAVSTEPDGKIKIVAQRDSVWDYCCSARKGGRCVIGDLQVSHATGWFAQMAPGTRNSCIGDGGFAVWNRQTGSATYFPVSYSFGGHFAIGKGIDSPLSFLSGQISIPNINSIGDLAQKAPVSGLPTRGPVFAGVASPIGSTTQQYLSRNHIAAPRSEQRWSMDSNALLPSDGNNTSLGLRTITNISGSVWRIDVLGGAVNYKVQPLLGWSGGKVLKDVSGVSSQLASAEDYTLCYALRAGECVAGSTAGQTFVKVPYVYQTGTCEVSKAFWAEMPCVFSGTPGAGTIRQFFTDRAEVDSRNQRIVSTALSAPGTVPHYWQARLHPSGRSFIVPSSKPLDGVRSAYLLGILPPIKETSGRTTFGGLSVRVPASPGATHARIKFGYNPSGTSAVALKCTERNEACITDTVIAPFAFAGDSGLSPTPCSSGCTINVPAVPGRLTYWKIEWLEGGSVVQSEDIHASVP
;
A
#
# COMPACT_ATOMS: atom_id res chain seq x y z
N ASP A 1 -24.36 -28.06 22.71
CA ASP A 1 -22.95 -27.61 22.84
C ASP A 1 -22.63 -26.57 21.77
N ILE A 2 -21.64 -25.70 22.01
CA ILE A 2 -21.19 -24.70 21.03
C ILE A 2 -19.66 -24.71 20.96
N GLU A 3 -19.12 -24.82 19.75
CA GLU A 3 -17.69 -24.65 19.46
C GLU A 3 -17.50 -23.47 18.51
N ALA A 4 -16.61 -22.53 18.84
CA ALA A 4 -16.41 -21.33 18.04
C ALA A 4 -14.93 -21.12 17.65
N THR A 5 -14.74 -20.70 16.41
CA THR A 5 -13.51 -20.13 15.87
C THR A 5 -13.62 -18.60 15.87
N ALA A 6 -12.67 -17.90 15.23
CA ALA A 6 -12.75 -16.44 15.08
C ALA A 6 -13.84 -15.99 14.09
N THR A 7 -14.24 -16.86 13.15
CA THR A 7 -15.11 -16.50 12.02
C THR A 7 -16.38 -17.35 11.91
N GLN A 8 -16.47 -18.45 12.67
CA GLN A 8 -17.55 -19.43 12.59
C GLN A 8 -17.81 -20.08 13.96
N ALA A 9 -19.00 -20.63 14.16
CA ALA A 9 -19.35 -21.48 15.29
C ALA A 9 -20.19 -22.69 14.84
N ARG A 10 -20.21 -23.74 15.66
CA ARG A 10 -21.09 -24.90 15.48
C ARG A 10 -22.00 -25.06 16.67
N LEU A 11 -23.23 -25.43 16.37
CA LEU A 11 -24.29 -25.68 17.33
C LEU A 11 -24.63 -27.17 17.27
N TYR A 12 -24.59 -27.83 18.42
CA TYR A 12 -25.06 -29.21 18.55
C TYR A 12 -26.42 -29.20 19.24
N VAL A 13 -27.46 -29.55 18.48
CA VAL A 13 -28.84 -29.60 18.93
C VAL A 13 -29.29 -31.05 19.02
N ARG A 14 -29.44 -31.58 20.24
CA ARG A 14 -29.83 -32.97 20.49
C ARG A 14 -31.32 -33.04 20.82
N GLY A 15 -32.00 -34.09 20.33
CA GLY A 15 -33.40 -34.39 20.67
C GLY A 15 -34.42 -33.40 20.10
N ALA A 16 -34.11 -32.69 19.02
CA ALA A 16 -35.05 -31.82 18.34
C ALA A 16 -35.83 -32.59 17.26
N ASP A 17 -37.15 -32.63 17.40
CA ASP A 17 -38.08 -33.20 16.41
C ASP A 17 -38.67 -32.09 15.53
N GLY A 18 -38.83 -32.34 14.22
CA GLY A 18 -39.44 -31.38 13.28
C GLY A 18 -38.55 -30.22 12.84
N GLU A 19 -39.01 -29.34 11.96
CA GLU A 19 -38.22 -28.20 11.47
C GLU A 19 -37.88 -27.22 12.61
N CYS A 20 -36.64 -26.75 12.69
CA CYS A 20 -36.22 -25.80 13.70
C CYS A 20 -35.74 -24.48 13.09
N THR A 21 -36.17 -23.37 13.68
CA THR A 21 -35.67 -22.06 13.32
C THR A 21 -34.35 -21.77 14.03
N VAL A 22 -33.36 -21.27 13.29
CA VAL A 22 -32.11 -20.73 13.84
C VAL A 22 -32.12 -19.22 13.68
N ASN A 23 -31.90 -18.51 14.79
CA ASN A 23 -31.67 -17.07 14.81
C ASN A 23 -30.36 -16.75 15.52
N LEU A 24 -29.51 -15.94 14.91
CA LEU A 24 -28.23 -15.52 15.46
C LEU A 24 -28.23 -13.99 15.63
N ARG A 25 -27.79 -13.50 16.78
CA ARG A 25 -27.73 -12.07 17.12
C ARG A 25 -26.37 -11.69 17.65
N GLU A 26 -25.89 -10.51 17.27
CA GLU A 26 -24.59 -10.00 17.71
C GLU A 26 -24.66 -9.26 19.06
N GLY A 27 -23.71 -9.53 19.94
CA GLY A 27 -23.42 -8.78 21.17
C GLY A 27 -24.36 -9.09 22.32
N SER A 28 -25.67 -8.94 22.11
CA SER A 28 -26.72 -9.15 23.11
C SER A 28 -27.94 -9.84 22.52
N GLU A 29 -28.84 -10.37 23.35
CA GLU A 29 -30.10 -10.96 22.88
C GLU A 29 -31.01 -9.95 22.18
N ALA A 30 -30.89 -8.66 22.50
CA ALA A 30 -31.56 -7.55 21.79
C ALA A 30 -30.71 -6.93 20.68
N GLY A 31 -29.55 -7.53 20.37
CA GLY A 31 -28.65 -7.07 19.32
C GLY A 31 -29.23 -7.29 17.92
N PRO A 32 -28.60 -6.71 16.89
CA PRO A 32 -29.03 -6.90 15.51
C PRO A 32 -28.94 -8.38 15.12
N ASP A 33 -29.92 -8.85 14.35
CA ASP A 33 -29.85 -10.19 13.78
C ASP A 33 -28.68 -10.27 12.78
N HIS A 34 -27.96 -11.38 12.83
CA HIS A 34 -26.85 -11.67 11.95
C HIS A 34 -27.39 -12.22 10.62
N PRO A 35 -26.86 -11.77 9.46
CA PRO A 35 -27.40 -12.14 8.14
C PRO A 35 -27.24 -13.63 7.82
N ASP A 36 -26.41 -14.36 8.56
CA ASP A 36 -26.25 -15.80 8.37
C ASP A 36 -27.43 -16.64 8.85
N ALA A 37 -28.10 -16.24 9.93
CA ALA A 37 -29.22 -17.00 10.48
C ALA A 37 -30.28 -16.03 11.00
N THR A 38 -31.24 -15.70 10.13
CA THR A 38 -32.38 -14.82 10.42
C THR A 38 -33.65 -15.61 10.19
N ASN A 39 -34.17 -16.21 11.26
CA ASN A 39 -35.34 -17.09 11.20
C ASN A 39 -35.25 -18.19 10.12
N SER A 40 -34.05 -18.74 9.91
CA SER A 40 -33.82 -19.73 8.86
C SER A 40 -34.15 -21.13 9.37
N PRO A 41 -35.01 -21.90 8.67
CA PRO A 41 -35.18 -23.32 8.94
C PRO A 41 -33.87 -24.08 8.79
N ASP A 42 -33.46 -24.81 9.81
CA ASP A 42 -32.24 -25.60 9.81
C ASP A 42 -32.22 -26.68 8.73
N THR A 43 -33.37 -27.27 8.39
CA THR A 43 -33.50 -28.26 7.30
C THR A 43 -33.28 -27.67 5.91
N SER A 44 -33.47 -26.35 5.75
CA SER A 44 -33.20 -25.63 4.50
C SER A 44 -31.73 -25.20 4.37
N ARG A 45 -30.96 -25.29 5.45
CA ARG A 45 -29.56 -24.88 5.49
C ARG A 45 -28.66 -25.97 4.93
N PRO A 46 -27.85 -25.69 3.87
CA PRO A 46 -26.96 -26.67 3.26
C PRO A 46 -25.79 -27.08 4.18
N ASP A 47 -25.62 -26.41 5.31
CA ASP A 47 -24.57 -26.58 6.31
C ASP A 47 -25.08 -27.21 7.63
N THR A 48 -26.33 -27.69 7.65
CA THR A 48 -26.86 -28.55 8.72
C THR A 48 -26.54 -30.01 8.41
N ILE A 49 -25.87 -30.69 9.35
CA ILE A 49 -25.62 -32.13 9.31
C ILE A 49 -26.51 -32.79 10.36
N ILE A 50 -27.25 -33.83 9.98
CA ILE A 50 -28.05 -34.62 10.91
C ILE A 50 -27.32 -35.94 11.13
N TRP A 51 -26.93 -36.22 12.37
CA TRP A 51 -26.34 -37.48 12.79
C TRP A 51 -27.41 -38.57 12.93
N GLN A 52 -26.99 -39.84 12.92
CA GLN A 52 -27.83 -41.03 13.05
C GLN A 52 -28.63 -41.05 14.37
N ASP A 53 -28.12 -40.40 15.42
CA ASP A 53 -28.82 -40.25 16.70
C ASP A 53 -29.84 -39.10 16.72
N GLY A 54 -30.05 -38.43 15.57
CA GLY A 54 -30.94 -37.27 15.42
C GLY A 54 -30.31 -35.93 15.83
N THR A 55 -29.04 -35.90 16.27
CA THR A 55 -28.35 -34.66 16.60
C THR A 55 -28.16 -33.81 15.35
N ARG A 56 -28.54 -32.54 15.43
CA ARG A 56 -28.31 -31.56 14.36
C ARG A 56 -27.05 -30.76 14.68
N VAL A 57 -26.09 -30.81 13.76
CA VAL A 57 -24.89 -30.00 13.78
C VAL A 57 -25.06 -28.87 12.79
N ILE A 58 -25.32 -27.68 13.31
CA ILE A 58 -25.59 -26.49 12.52
C ILE A 58 -24.34 -25.63 12.55
N THR A 59 -23.80 -25.28 11.38
CA THR A 59 -22.75 -24.26 11.31
C THR A 59 -23.42 -22.88 11.28
N VAL A 60 -22.88 -21.93 12.02
CA VAL A 60 -23.23 -20.52 11.88
C VAL A 60 -21.95 -19.72 11.69
N GLY A 61 -21.98 -18.71 10.84
CA GLY A 61 -20.77 -18.07 10.39
C GLY A 61 -20.10 -18.80 9.22
N HIS A 62 -19.72 -18.06 8.19
CA HIS A 62 -18.96 -18.58 7.05
C HIS A 62 -17.86 -17.60 6.66
N GLU A 63 -16.68 -18.09 6.26
CA GLU A 63 -15.56 -17.28 5.76
C GLU A 63 -15.89 -16.63 4.39
N ARG A 64 -16.99 -15.86 4.30
CA ARG A 64 -17.50 -15.22 3.08
C ARG A 64 -18.47 -14.07 3.38
N GLY A 65 -18.35 -13.00 2.61
CA GLY A 65 -19.29 -11.88 2.57
C GLY A 65 -19.58 -11.28 3.95
N ASN A 66 -20.86 -11.01 4.21
CA ASN A 66 -21.36 -10.61 5.52
C ASN A 66 -21.74 -11.79 6.43
N LEU A 67 -21.51 -13.03 5.99
CA LEU A 67 -21.91 -14.23 6.74
C LEU A 67 -20.87 -14.64 7.78
N VAL A 68 -19.71 -14.01 7.82
CA VAL A 68 -18.63 -14.28 8.78
C VAL A 68 -18.95 -13.68 10.16
N LEU A 69 -18.60 -14.41 11.22
CA LEU A 69 -18.67 -13.86 12.58
C LEU A 69 -17.48 -12.93 12.86
N TYR A 70 -17.71 -11.92 13.67
CA TYR A 70 -16.64 -11.06 14.19
C TYR A 70 -15.79 -11.80 15.21
N ALA A 71 -14.48 -11.58 15.16
CA ALA A 71 -13.56 -12.09 16.16
C ALA A 71 -13.83 -11.49 17.55
N ASP A 72 -13.57 -12.28 18.60
CA ASP A 72 -13.71 -11.88 20.01
C ASP A 72 -15.05 -11.18 20.35
N THR A 73 -16.13 -11.63 19.73
CA THR A 73 -17.46 -11.05 19.85
C THR A 73 -18.42 -12.03 20.50
N ASP A 74 -19.24 -11.52 21.41
CA ASP A 74 -20.35 -12.27 22.01
C ASP A 74 -21.51 -12.40 21.01
N TYR A 75 -22.14 -13.55 20.95
CA TYR A 75 -23.29 -13.85 20.10
C TYR A 75 -24.35 -14.59 20.89
N PHE A 76 -25.61 -14.34 20.56
CA PHE A 76 -26.77 -15.06 21.07
C PHE A 76 -27.39 -15.85 19.94
N VAL A 77 -27.52 -17.16 20.13
CA VAL A 77 -28.12 -18.05 19.15
C VAL A 77 -29.35 -18.72 19.74
N SER A 78 -30.48 -18.58 19.06
CA SER A 78 -31.71 -19.30 19.35
C SER A 78 -31.87 -20.41 18.32
N ALA A 79 -31.90 -21.66 18.76
CA ALA A 79 -32.11 -22.82 17.91
C ALA A 79 -33.12 -23.77 18.57
N CYS A 80 -34.16 -24.18 17.83
CA CYS A 80 -35.24 -25.03 18.35
C CYS A 80 -35.85 -24.51 19.67
N GLY A 81 -36.05 -23.19 19.78
CA GLY A 81 -36.64 -22.55 20.97
C GLY A 81 -35.68 -22.39 22.17
N THR A 82 -34.42 -22.82 22.06
CA THR A 82 -33.40 -22.63 23.11
C THR A 82 -32.41 -21.56 22.71
N THR A 83 -32.26 -20.54 23.57
CA THR A 83 -31.25 -19.49 23.40
C THR A 83 -29.99 -19.78 24.22
N ARG A 84 -28.82 -19.57 23.61
CA ARG A 84 -27.49 -19.70 24.22
C ARG A 84 -26.59 -18.55 23.81
N GLN A 85 -25.74 -18.11 24.73
CA GLN A 85 -24.65 -17.19 24.42
C GLN A 85 -23.37 -17.96 24.13
N PHE A 86 -22.58 -17.49 23.18
CA PHE A 86 -21.21 -17.91 22.97
C PHE A 86 -20.33 -16.72 22.59
N ARG A 87 -19.02 -16.87 22.70
CA ARG A 87 -18.04 -15.87 22.24
C ARG A 87 -17.13 -16.51 21.21
N THR A 88 -16.94 -15.86 20.07
CA THR A 88 -15.98 -16.29 19.05
C THR A 88 -14.54 -16.20 19.56
N ALA A 89 -13.66 -17.03 19.04
CA ALA A 89 -12.25 -17.03 19.42
C ALA A 89 -11.50 -15.78 18.90
N LEU A 90 -10.30 -15.57 19.44
CA LEU A 90 -9.34 -14.59 18.95
C LEU A 90 -8.47 -15.18 17.83
N PRO A 91 -8.07 -14.40 16.81
CA PRO A 91 -6.93 -14.76 15.97
C PRO A 91 -5.70 -14.96 16.87
N THR A 92 -5.21 -16.19 16.97
CA THR A 92 -4.18 -16.56 17.94
C THR A 92 -2.76 -16.34 17.41
N MET A 93 -1.79 -16.11 18.30
CA MET A 93 -0.38 -16.12 17.91
C MET A 93 0.02 -17.47 17.30
N GLY A 94 0.86 -17.45 16.27
CA GLY A 94 1.25 -18.61 15.48
C GLY A 94 0.29 -18.99 14.35
N SER A 95 -0.92 -18.41 14.27
CA SER A 95 -1.85 -18.64 13.14
C SER A 95 -1.35 -17.93 11.89
N THR A 96 -0.44 -18.60 11.19
CA THR A 96 0.33 -18.05 10.08
C THR A 96 0.05 -18.73 8.77
N GLN A 97 -0.67 -19.86 8.77
CA GLN A 97 -1.06 -20.55 7.53
C GLN A 97 -1.77 -19.56 6.59
N ALA A 98 -1.29 -19.51 5.34
CA ALA A 98 -2.01 -18.82 4.28
C ALA A 98 -3.36 -19.51 4.05
N ARG A 99 -4.43 -18.72 3.93
CA ARG A 99 -5.77 -19.20 3.59
C ARG A 99 -6.09 -18.79 2.16
N PRO A 100 -6.80 -19.64 1.40
CA PRO A 100 -7.44 -19.19 0.17
C PRO A 100 -8.31 -17.98 0.48
N TYR A 101 -8.31 -17.00 -0.41
CA TYR A 101 -9.20 -15.87 -0.28
C TYR A 101 -10.63 -16.33 -0.54
N PRO A 102 -11.61 -15.88 0.25
CA PRO A 102 -13.02 -16.09 -0.02
C PRO A 102 -13.34 -15.68 -1.46
N TRP A 103 -14.08 -16.51 -2.18
CA TRP A 103 -14.32 -16.28 -3.60
C TRP A 103 -15.81 -16.21 -3.91
N SER A 104 -16.19 -15.23 -4.71
CA SER A 104 -17.56 -15.06 -5.20
C SER A 104 -17.58 -14.81 -6.70
N ALA A 105 -18.47 -15.50 -7.41
CA ALA A 105 -18.65 -15.31 -8.84
C ALA A 105 -19.26 -13.95 -9.19
N THR A 106 -19.99 -13.35 -8.24
CA THR A 106 -20.82 -12.16 -8.47
C THR A 106 -20.15 -10.88 -7.98
N SER A 107 -19.16 -10.98 -7.10
CA SER A 107 -18.41 -9.81 -6.61
C SER A 107 -17.49 -9.25 -7.69
N TYR A 108 -17.16 -7.96 -7.56
CA TYR A 108 -16.39 -7.22 -8.57
C TYR A 108 -14.96 -7.76 -8.75
N ASP A 109 -14.27 -7.91 -7.63
CA ASP A 109 -12.89 -8.40 -7.50
C ASP A 109 -12.84 -9.93 -7.32
N ARG A 110 -13.97 -10.62 -7.51
CA ARG A 110 -14.13 -12.05 -7.24
C ARG A 110 -13.69 -12.47 -5.83
N HIS A 111 -13.52 -11.51 -4.92
CA HIS A 111 -13.28 -11.71 -3.50
C HIS A 111 -14.64 -11.64 -2.82
N ASP A 112 -15.00 -12.64 -2.00
CA ASP A 112 -16.28 -12.63 -1.28
C ASP A 112 -16.17 -11.76 -0.03
N ASN A 113 -15.96 -10.47 -0.26
CA ASN A 113 -15.95 -9.44 0.76
C ASN A 113 -17.39 -9.05 1.16
N PRO A 114 -17.59 -8.51 2.37
CA PRO A 114 -18.84 -7.88 2.74
C PRO A 114 -19.18 -6.73 1.78
N THR A 115 -20.43 -6.68 1.31
CA THR A 115 -20.90 -5.51 0.55
C THR A 115 -20.92 -4.29 1.47
N ILE A 116 -20.15 -3.28 1.10
CA ILE A 116 -20.05 -2.00 1.76
C ILE A 116 -21.33 -1.21 1.49
N ASP A 117 -22.00 -0.83 2.57
CA ASP A 117 -23.06 0.15 2.52
C ASP A 117 -22.39 1.52 2.39
N TRP A 118 -22.71 2.22 1.31
CA TRP A 118 -22.19 3.55 1.00
C TRP A 118 -23.21 4.65 1.30
N SER A 119 -24.31 4.33 1.98
CA SER A 119 -25.25 5.32 2.48
C SER A 119 -24.61 6.18 3.59
N PRO A 120 -25.09 7.41 3.82
CA PRO A 120 -24.62 8.23 4.94
C PRO A 120 -24.77 7.55 6.31
N SER A 121 -25.76 6.67 6.48
CA SER A 121 -25.99 5.88 7.69
C SER A 121 -24.97 4.76 7.92
N ALA A 122 -24.19 4.40 6.90
CA ALA A 122 -23.28 3.26 6.95
C ALA A 122 -21.99 3.49 7.75
N PHE A 123 -21.74 4.71 8.20
CA PHE A 123 -20.49 5.08 8.86
C PHE A 123 -20.28 4.37 10.21
N ASP A 124 -21.38 4.11 10.93
CA ASP A 124 -21.34 3.37 12.20
C ASP A 124 -21.38 1.86 11.98
N LYS A 125 -21.60 1.44 10.72
CA LYS A 125 -21.63 0.04 10.36
C LYS A 125 -20.23 -0.53 10.37
N THR A 126 -20.11 -1.70 10.96
CA THR A 126 -18.90 -2.51 10.91
C THR A 126 -19.02 -3.56 9.81
N TYR A 127 -17.87 -3.91 9.23
CA TYR A 127 -17.74 -4.91 8.17
C TYR A 127 -16.70 -5.92 8.59
N PRO A 128 -16.98 -7.22 8.50
CA PRO A 128 -16.02 -8.24 8.90
C PRO A 128 -15.00 -8.52 7.81
N ASP A 129 -13.73 -8.69 8.19
CA ASP A 129 -12.76 -9.37 7.34
C ASP A 129 -13.15 -10.85 7.25
N PRO A 130 -13.42 -11.39 6.05
CA PRO A 130 -13.93 -12.76 5.92
C PRO A 130 -12.89 -13.84 6.24
N VAL A 131 -11.61 -13.49 6.34
CA VAL A 131 -10.51 -14.41 6.67
C VAL A 131 -10.28 -14.47 8.19
N THR A 132 -10.39 -13.35 8.90
CA THR A 132 -9.99 -13.26 10.31
C THR A 132 -11.07 -12.82 11.28
N GLY A 133 -12.21 -12.32 10.78
CA GLY A 133 -13.30 -11.76 11.59
C GLY A 133 -12.99 -10.37 12.16
N ILE A 134 -11.88 -9.74 11.77
CA ILE A 134 -11.56 -8.37 12.22
C ILE A 134 -12.63 -7.40 11.72
N ARG A 135 -13.11 -6.54 12.61
CA ARG A 135 -14.09 -5.50 12.29
C ARG A 135 -13.41 -4.32 11.60
N TYR A 136 -14.03 -3.85 10.54
CA TYR A 136 -13.67 -2.63 9.84
C TYR A 136 -14.79 -1.61 9.88
N LYS A 137 -14.43 -0.34 10.06
CA LYS A 137 -15.29 0.80 9.73
C LYS A 137 -14.70 1.54 8.54
N VAL A 138 -15.56 2.03 7.65
CA VAL A 138 -15.14 2.93 6.57
C VAL A 138 -14.98 4.32 7.17
N LEU A 139 -13.75 4.83 7.24
CA LEU A 139 -13.46 6.15 7.80
C LEU A 139 -13.93 7.28 6.90
N ASN A 140 -14.16 6.99 5.62
CA ASN A 140 -14.40 7.99 4.63
C ASN A 140 -15.85 7.99 4.10
N ARG A 141 -16.70 8.99 4.42
CA ARG A 141 -18.14 8.97 4.05
C ARG A 141 -18.39 9.35 2.60
N THR A 142 -19.55 8.95 2.11
CA THR A 142 -20.07 9.38 0.81
C THR A 142 -20.67 10.78 0.94
N GLY A 143 -20.36 11.68 0.01
CA GLY A 143 -20.71 13.10 0.05
C GLY A 143 -19.85 13.97 0.95
N GLU A 144 -19.10 13.37 1.89
CA GLU A 144 -17.99 14.04 2.56
C GLU A 144 -16.81 14.16 1.60
N TRP A 145 -16.13 15.30 1.61
CA TRP A 145 -15.04 15.60 0.68
C TRP A 145 -15.47 15.51 -0.78
N SER A 146 -16.66 16.04 -1.03
CA SER A 146 -17.17 16.11 -2.36
C SER A 146 -16.61 17.33 -3.10
N PHE A 147 -16.11 17.13 -4.31
CA PHE A 147 -16.11 18.23 -5.27
C PHE A 147 -17.46 18.22 -5.98
N GLN A 148 -17.91 19.40 -6.40
CA GLN A 148 -19.04 19.52 -7.29
C GLN A 148 -18.59 20.29 -8.52
N GLY A 149 -18.69 19.65 -9.69
CA GLY A 149 -18.53 20.37 -10.94
C GLY A 149 -19.74 21.29 -11.16
N GLY A 150 -19.49 22.51 -11.67
CA GLY A 150 -20.55 23.34 -12.24
C GLY A 150 -21.28 22.61 -13.40
N PRO A 151 -22.33 23.20 -13.98
CA PRO A 151 -22.95 22.67 -15.19
C PRO A 151 -21.90 22.45 -16.30
N ASN A 152 -21.62 21.20 -16.62
CA ASN A 152 -20.67 20.81 -17.64
C ASN A 152 -21.41 20.32 -18.89
N ARG A 153 -20.74 20.44 -20.05
CA ARG A 153 -21.27 19.93 -21.31
C ARG A 153 -20.87 18.47 -21.48
N PHE A 154 -21.81 17.65 -21.93
CA PHE A 154 -21.48 16.32 -22.43
C PHE A 154 -20.43 16.41 -23.54
N TRP A 155 -19.55 15.42 -23.59
CA TRP A 155 -18.43 15.41 -24.53
C TRP A 155 -18.85 15.06 -25.94
N THR A 156 -19.77 14.12 -26.09
CA THR A 156 -20.27 13.70 -27.41
C THR A 156 -21.62 13.02 -27.27
N ARG A 157 -22.19 12.59 -28.39
CA ARG A 157 -23.44 11.84 -28.47
C ARG A 157 -23.29 10.65 -29.43
N SER A 158 -24.23 9.73 -29.44
CA SER A 158 -24.40 8.74 -30.51
C SER A 158 -25.86 8.43 -30.76
N GLY A 159 -26.18 8.00 -31.98
CA GLY A 159 -27.57 7.78 -32.41
C GLY A 159 -28.32 9.09 -32.66
N GLY A 160 -29.60 9.13 -32.27
CA GLY A 160 -30.46 10.28 -32.56
C GLY A 160 -31.15 10.22 -33.94
N VAL A 161 -31.39 9.04 -34.48
CA VAL A 161 -32.24 8.89 -35.68
C VAL A 161 -33.62 9.47 -35.38
N GLY A 162 -34.11 10.40 -36.21
CA GLY A 162 -35.37 11.11 -35.96
C GLY A 162 -35.27 12.31 -35.01
N TRP A 163 -34.05 12.70 -34.63
CA TRP A 163 -33.79 13.98 -33.95
C TRP A 163 -33.36 15.04 -34.98
N THR A 164 -33.87 16.27 -34.82
CA THR A 164 -33.46 17.45 -35.58
C THR A 164 -32.41 18.23 -34.81
N ASN A 165 -31.30 18.57 -35.45
CA ASN A 165 -30.13 19.22 -34.84
C ASN A 165 -29.61 18.52 -33.57
N PRO A 166 -29.37 17.19 -33.58
CA PRO A 166 -28.98 16.44 -32.37
C PRO A 166 -27.68 16.91 -31.72
N ALA A 167 -26.79 17.60 -32.46
CA ALA A 167 -25.59 18.23 -31.88
C ALA A 167 -25.92 19.34 -30.86
N ASN A 168 -27.06 20.03 -31.04
CA ASN A 168 -27.51 21.07 -30.10
C ASN A 168 -27.88 20.51 -28.73
N LEU A 169 -28.09 19.19 -28.61
CA LEU A 169 -28.39 18.55 -27.34
C LEU A 169 -27.26 18.72 -26.32
N ILE A 170 -26.01 18.87 -26.77
CA ILE A 170 -24.82 18.99 -25.92
C ILE A 170 -24.08 20.32 -26.12
N ALA A 171 -24.73 21.28 -26.79
CA ALA A 171 -24.12 22.56 -27.13
C ALA A 171 -23.85 23.43 -25.90
N THR A 172 -22.85 24.30 -26.04
CA THR A 172 -22.45 25.31 -25.06
C THR A 172 -23.59 26.22 -24.64
N ASP A 173 -24.22 26.76 -25.66
CA ASP A 173 -25.27 27.75 -25.58
C ASP A 173 -26.57 27.01 -25.31
N ALA A 174 -27.16 27.29 -24.15
CA ALA A 174 -28.43 26.69 -23.75
C ALA A 174 -29.60 27.13 -24.65
N ALA A 175 -29.41 28.18 -25.48
CA ALA A 175 -30.38 28.59 -26.49
C ALA A 175 -30.45 27.62 -27.69
N LEU A 176 -29.39 26.85 -27.93
CA LEU A 176 -29.35 25.85 -29.00
C LEU A 176 -29.98 24.56 -28.50
N VAL A 177 -31.13 24.16 -29.07
CA VAL A 177 -31.87 22.95 -28.70
C VAL A 177 -31.93 21.93 -29.84
N ALA A 178 -31.87 20.65 -29.49
CA ALA A 178 -32.20 19.52 -30.36
C ALA A 178 -33.70 19.21 -30.24
N SER A 179 -34.36 18.84 -31.34
CA SER A 179 -35.80 18.53 -31.32
C SER A 179 -36.07 17.06 -31.63
N VAL A 180 -37.04 16.43 -30.96
CA VAL A 180 -37.45 15.05 -31.22
C VAL A 180 -38.96 14.87 -31.08
N GLY A 181 -39.57 14.25 -32.10
CA GLY A 181 -40.99 13.86 -32.10
C GLY A 181 -41.21 12.36 -31.97
N THR A 182 -40.14 11.56 -31.95
CA THR A 182 -40.18 10.10 -31.90
C THR A 182 -39.70 9.56 -30.54
N THR A 183 -39.89 8.27 -30.29
CA THR A 183 -39.33 7.54 -29.13
C THR A 183 -37.88 7.08 -29.34
N ASN A 184 -37.25 7.44 -30.46
CA ASN A 184 -35.89 7.00 -30.76
C ASN A 184 -34.88 7.57 -29.76
N PRO A 185 -34.02 6.72 -29.16
CA PRO A 185 -33.06 7.18 -28.18
C PRO A 185 -31.88 7.90 -28.81
N ILE A 186 -31.28 8.76 -27.99
CA ILE A 186 -29.95 9.34 -28.22
C ILE A 186 -29.11 9.12 -26.97
N ASP A 187 -27.88 8.65 -27.15
CA ASP A 187 -26.94 8.42 -26.06
C ASP A 187 -26.01 9.62 -25.96
N VAL A 188 -25.87 10.23 -24.79
CA VAL A 188 -24.90 11.31 -24.51
C VAL A 188 -23.81 10.82 -23.56
N TYR A 189 -22.59 11.28 -23.79
CA TYR A 189 -21.41 10.77 -23.10
C TYR A 189 -20.82 11.83 -22.18
N VAL A 190 -20.67 11.48 -20.92
CA VAL A 190 -19.96 12.30 -19.93
C VAL A 190 -18.46 12.09 -20.18
N PRO A 191 -17.57 13.09 -20.01
CA PRO A 191 -16.17 12.81 -19.75
C PRO A 191 -16.09 11.70 -18.72
N GLY A 192 -15.15 10.76 -18.89
CA GLY A 192 -14.87 9.90 -17.76
C GLY A 192 -14.46 10.77 -16.56
N LEU A 193 -14.72 10.26 -15.38
CA LEU A 193 -14.30 10.89 -14.16
C LEU A 193 -13.06 10.12 -13.72
N GLU A 194 -11.93 10.80 -13.52
CA GLU A 194 -10.74 10.16 -12.93
C GLU A 194 -11.01 9.67 -11.48
N ARG A 195 -12.14 10.10 -10.92
CA ARG A 195 -12.56 9.89 -9.53
C ARG A 195 -13.88 9.16 -9.48
N ALA A 196 -14.14 8.46 -8.38
CA ALA A 196 -15.43 7.84 -8.16
C ALA A 196 -16.51 8.93 -8.07
N GLY A 197 -17.27 9.07 -9.15
CA GLY A 197 -18.50 9.86 -9.13
C GLY A 197 -19.44 9.27 -8.10
N GLU A 198 -19.91 10.08 -7.18
CA GLU A 198 -20.91 9.68 -6.18
C GLU A 198 -22.31 10.14 -6.61
N GLN A 199 -22.37 11.23 -7.39
CA GLN A 199 -23.58 11.80 -7.95
C GLN A 199 -23.36 12.24 -9.39
N LEU A 200 -24.36 11.97 -10.22
CA LEU A 200 -24.48 12.49 -11.58
C LEU A 200 -25.90 13.00 -11.75
N GLY A 201 -26.04 14.32 -11.90
CA GLY A 201 -27.32 15.00 -12.12
C GLY A 201 -27.39 15.55 -13.53
N ILE A 202 -28.57 15.50 -14.16
CA ILE A 202 -28.80 16.05 -15.49
C ILE A 202 -29.64 17.32 -15.42
N ILE A 203 -29.14 18.36 -16.07
CA ILE A 203 -29.83 19.63 -16.25
C ILE A 203 -30.38 19.65 -17.68
N THR A 204 -31.70 19.84 -17.81
CA THR A 204 -32.41 19.76 -19.08
C THR A 204 -33.03 21.10 -19.43
N TYR A 205 -32.45 21.82 -20.37
CA TYR A 205 -33.01 23.05 -20.90
C TYR A 205 -34.01 22.75 -22.02
N GLY A 206 -35.14 23.46 -22.03
CA GLY A 206 -36.12 23.43 -23.11
C GLY A 206 -37.51 22.98 -22.68
N GLY A 207 -38.32 22.51 -23.64
CA GLY A 207 -39.73 22.22 -23.43
C GLY A 207 -40.35 21.43 -24.58
N ILE A 208 -41.66 21.19 -24.51
CA ILE A 208 -42.39 20.44 -25.53
C ILE A 208 -43.45 21.31 -26.21
N THR A 209 -43.60 21.13 -27.51
CA THR A 209 -44.60 21.81 -28.35
C THR A 209 -45.61 20.81 -28.90
N GLY A 210 -46.90 21.14 -28.83
CA GLY A 210 -48.02 20.35 -29.33
C GLY A 210 -49.35 20.86 -28.75
N THR A 211 -50.46 20.42 -29.33
CA THR A 211 -51.82 20.71 -28.83
C THR A 211 -52.32 19.52 -27.99
N ASN A 212 -53.06 19.80 -26.91
CA ASN A 212 -53.67 18.77 -26.04
C ASN A 212 -52.69 17.75 -25.46
N LEU A 213 -51.50 18.19 -25.05
CA LEU A 213 -50.48 17.30 -24.46
C LEU A 213 -50.86 16.85 -23.05
N THR A 214 -50.91 15.55 -22.84
CA THR A 214 -51.00 14.92 -21.51
C THR A 214 -49.65 14.99 -20.77
N ASN A 215 -49.62 14.64 -19.49
CA ASN A 215 -48.35 14.54 -18.77
C ASN A 215 -47.42 13.49 -19.41
N GLN A 216 -47.96 12.35 -19.84
CA GLN A 216 -47.19 11.29 -20.47
C GLN A 216 -46.52 11.76 -21.78
N ASP A 217 -47.20 12.57 -22.59
CA ASP A 217 -46.64 13.11 -23.84
C ASP A 217 -45.44 14.04 -23.61
N ARG A 218 -45.38 14.64 -22.42
CA ARG A 218 -44.35 15.59 -21.97
C ARG A 218 -43.19 14.91 -21.25
N GLU A 219 -43.23 13.60 -21.03
CA GLU A 219 -42.19 12.87 -20.32
C GLU A 219 -40.95 12.58 -21.20
N ILE A 220 -39.78 12.89 -20.66
CA ILE A 220 -38.48 12.43 -21.16
C ILE A 220 -37.91 11.42 -20.18
N ASN A 221 -37.42 10.31 -20.71
CA ASN A 221 -36.72 9.32 -19.93
C ASN A 221 -35.21 9.55 -20.02
N TYR A 222 -34.54 9.37 -18.88
CA TYR A 222 -33.10 9.27 -18.75
C TYR A 222 -32.74 7.93 -18.14
N CYS A 223 -31.73 7.25 -18.66
CA CYS A 223 -31.14 6.10 -17.97
C CYS A 223 -29.65 6.01 -18.23
N ILE A 224 -28.91 5.35 -17.35
CA ILE A 224 -27.51 5.03 -17.58
C ILE A 224 -27.44 3.73 -18.38
N VAL A 225 -26.55 3.67 -19.36
CA VAL A 225 -26.28 2.47 -20.16
C VAL A 225 -24.82 2.07 -19.96
N THR A 226 -24.55 0.96 -19.28
CA THR A 226 -23.20 0.37 -19.13
C THR A 226 -22.98 -0.82 -20.05
N ASP A 227 -24.05 -1.35 -20.64
CA ASP A 227 -24.03 -2.40 -21.64
C ASP A 227 -24.99 -2.00 -22.77
N PRO A 228 -24.47 -1.56 -23.93
CA PRO A 228 -25.28 -1.10 -25.04
C PRO A 228 -26.27 -2.14 -25.56
N ALA A 229 -25.97 -3.44 -25.39
CA ALA A 229 -26.86 -4.53 -25.78
C ALA A 229 -27.95 -4.79 -24.74
N ALA A 230 -27.68 -4.58 -23.45
CA ALA A 230 -28.66 -4.77 -22.38
C ALA A 230 -29.58 -3.55 -22.17
N GLY A 231 -29.18 -2.36 -22.62
CA GLY A 231 -29.95 -1.13 -22.50
C GLY A 231 -29.78 -0.45 -21.14
N CYS A 232 -30.88 0.06 -20.58
CA CYS A 232 -30.86 0.82 -19.33
C CYS A 232 -30.46 -0.04 -18.13
N VAL A 233 -29.54 0.47 -17.33
CA VAL A 233 -29.27 -0.05 -15.99
C VAL A 233 -30.25 0.61 -15.03
N GLY A 234 -31.12 -0.21 -14.43
CA GLY A 234 -32.17 0.26 -13.53
C GLY A 234 -33.37 0.92 -14.23
N THR A 235 -34.32 1.40 -13.43
CA THR A 235 -35.52 2.07 -13.91
C THR A 235 -35.20 3.48 -14.44
N PRO A 236 -35.65 3.85 -15.65
CA PRO A 236 -35.43 5.18 -16.18
C PRO A 236 -36.01 6.29 -15.29
N VAL A 237 -35.25 7.37 -15.14
CA VAL A 237 -35.70 8.61 -14.48
C VAL A 237 -36.59 9.37 -15.46
N LYS A 238 -37.82 9.68 -15.05
CA LYS A 238 -38.79 10.43 -15.84
C LYS A 238 -38.74 11.91 -15.49
N LEU A 239 -38.68 12.75 -16.52
CA LEU A 239 -38.75 14.20 -16.39
C LEU A 239 -39.92 14.76 -17.18
N LEU A 240 -40.79 15.51 -16.52
CA LEU A 240 -41.91 16.20 -17.15
C LEU A 240 -41.49 17.55 -17.74
N LEU A 241 -41.51 17.70 -19.06
CA LEU A 241 -41.20 18.95 -19.76
C LEU A 241 -42.36 19.95 -19.71
N PRO A 242 -42.12 21.26 -19.77
CA PRO A 242 -43.14 22.31 -19.81
C PRO A 242 -43.75 22.43 -21.21
N VAL A 243 -45.00 22.88 -21.26
CA VAL A 243 -45.64 23.25 -22.52
C VAL A 243 -45.22 24.68 -22.85
N ARG A 244 -44.42 24.85 -23.93
CA ARG A 244 -43.70 26.06 -24.39
C ARG A 244 -42.27 26.24 -23.84
N PRO A 245 -41.29 26.61 -24.69
CA PRO A 245 -39.92 26.87 -24.25
C PRO A 245 -39.87 28.17 -23.45
N THR A 246 -39.79 28.07 -22.13
CA THR A 246 -39.34 29.18 -21.27
C THR A 246 -37.82 29.17 -21.19
N ASN A 247 -37.20 30.33 -20.96
CA ASN A 247 -35.77 30.43 -20.66
C ASN A 247 -35.43 29.45 -19.53
N GLY A 248 -34.73 28.37 -19.89
CA GLY A 248 -34.21 27.32 -19.02
C GLY A 248 -35.14 26.81 -17.93
N ILE A 249 -35.80 25.67 -18.14
CA ILE A 249 -36.10 24.82 -16.98
C ILE A 249 -34.78 24.28 -16.48
N VAL A 250 -34.28 24.90 -15.43
CA VAL A 250 -33.41 24.15 -14.54
C VAL A 250 -34.33 23.16 -13.84
N THR A 251 -34.01 21.87 -13.91
CA THR A 251 -34.70 20.84 -13.14
C THR A 251 -34.59 21.03 -11.62
N THR A 252 -34.00 22.14 -11.16
CA THR A 252 -33.98 22.65 -9.79
C THR A 252 -33.81 24.18 -9.76
N GLY A 253 -34.51 24.91 -8.90
CA GLY A 253 -34.26 26.35 -8.72
C GLY A 253 -32.80 26.62 -8.34
N ASN A 254 -32.15 27.59 -8.97
CA ASN A 254 -30.89 28.14 -8.48
C ASN A 254 -31.26 29.22 -7.43
N SER A 255 -30.60 29.40 -6.29
CA SER A 255 -29.16 29.35 -6.01
C SER A 255 -28.81 28.64 -4.69
N ASP A 256 -27.75 27.82 -4.72
CA ASP A 256 -26.92 27.41 -3.57
C ASP A 256 -27.43 26.45 -2.48
N ASN A 257 -28.30 25.44 -2.74
CA ASN A 257 -28.32 24.22 -1.86
C ASN A 257 -29.16 22.99 -2.30
N THR A 258 -29.62 22.84 -3.55
CA THR A 258 -30.39 21.62 -3.91
C THR A 258 -29.80 20.91 -5.14
N VAL A 259 -29.09 19.79 -4.86
CA VAL A 259 -29.21 18.58 -5.67
C VAL A 259 -30.72 18.30 -5.83
N PRO A 260 -31.24 17.83 -6.98
CA PRO A 260 -32.69 17.80 -7.19
C PRO A 260 -33.42 17.14 -6.04
N THR A 261 -34.36 17.85 -5.42
CA THR A 261 -35.28 17.29 -4.41
C THR A 261 -36.08 16.10 -4.98
N ASN A 262 -36.12 15.98 -6.31
CA ASN A 262 -36.78 14.93 -7.05
C ASN A 262 -35.81 13.85 -7.59
N PHE A 263 -34.49 14.00 -7.42
CA PHE A 263 -33.60 12.85 -7.50
C PHE A 263 -33.70 12.15 -6.14
N PRO A 264 -33.93 10.83 -6.09
CA PRO A 264 -34.17 10.12 -4.84
C PRO A 264 -33.14 10.54 -3.79
N ALA A 265 -33.64 10.96 -2.62
CA ALA A 265 -32.79 11.21 -1.47
C ALA A 265 -31.86 10.01 -1.25
N TYR A 266 -30.64 10.30 -0.80
CA TYR A 266 -29.48 9.40 -0.73
C TYR A 266 -29.74 8.16 0.14
N SER A 267 -30.52 7.18 -0.33
CA SER A 267 -30.91 6.02 0.47
C SER A 267 -30.00 4.80 0.27
N SER A 268 -29.17 4.73 -0.78
CA SER A 268 -28.49 3.47 -1.13
C SER A 268 -27.10 3.54 -1.81
N GLY A 269 -26.38 4.67 -1.78
CA GLY A 269 -24.96 4.75 -2.21
C GLY A 269 -24.69 5.56 -3.49
N PRO A 270 -23.47 5.53 -4.05
CA PRO A 270 -23.07 6.24 -5.27
C PRO A 270 -24.03 5.95 -6.42
N TYR A 271 -24.55 7.00 -7.05
CA TYR A 271 -25.59 6.94 -8.08
C TYR A 271 -26.93 6.32 -7.62
N GLY A 272 -27.21 6.24 -6.31
CA GLY A 272 -28.46 5.66 -5.77
C GLY A 272 -29.75 6.29 -6.34
N GLY A 273 -29.70 7.55 -6.77
CA GLY A 273 -30.81 8.20 -7.48
C GLY A 273 -31.13 7.63 -8.89
N TRP A 274 -30.25 6.78 -9.42
CA TRP A 274 -30.41 6.02 -10.66
C TRP A 274 -30.72 4.53 -10.42
N ASN A 275 -30.93 4.11 -9.16
CA ASN A 275 -31.13 2.71 -8.76
C ASN A 275 -30.01 1.77 -9.24
N THR A 276 -28.79 2.27 -9.38
CA THR A 276 -27.60 1.49 -9.75
C THR A 276 -26.36 2.03 -9.07
N SER A 277 -25.39 1.16 -8.81
CA SER A 277 -24.02 1.57 -8.49
C SER A 277 -23.13 1.32 -9.69
N LEU A 278 -22.22 2.25 -9.91
CA LEU A 278 -21.42 2.39 -11.09
C LEU A 278 -19.98 2.17 -10.67
N ARG A 279 -19.37 1.09 -11.17
CA ARG A 279 -18.06 0.61 -10.67
C ARG A 279 -16.92 1.44 -11.29
N ALA A 280 -15.81 1.65 -10.59
CA ALA A 280 -14.69 2.49 -11.00
C ALA A 280 -14.20 2.22 -12.44
N ASN A 281 -14.09 0.93 -12.83
CA ASN A 281 -13.70 0.55 -14.20
C ASN A 281 -14.76 0.88 -15.28
N GLN A 282 -15.98 1.22 -14.86
CA GLN A 282 -17.08 1.67 -15.71
C GLN A 282 -17.16 3.20 -15.81
N HIS A 283 -16.32 3.98 -15.10
CA HIS A 283 -16.39 5.46 -15.10
C HIS A 283 -15.09 6.17 -15.50
N SER A 284 -13.94 5.50 -15.43
CA SER A 284 -12.66 6.11 -15.82
C SER A 284 -12.53 6.22 -17.34
N TYR A 285 -12.05 7.37 -17.81
CA TYR A 285 -11.53 7.56 -19.17
C TYR A 285 -10.01 7.61 -19.09
N TYR A 286 -9.36 7.19 -20.16
CA TYR A 286 -7.92 7.34 -20.31
C TYR A 286 -7.62 7.87 -21.69
N ILE A 287 -6.72 8.86 -21.77
CA ILE A 287 -6.08 9.24 -23.01
C ILE A 287 -4.96 8.24 -23.22
N VAL A 288 -5.07 7.44 -24.28
CA VAL A 288 -4.05 6.44 -24.61
C VAL A 288 -3.18 6.96 -25.77
N PRO A 289 -2.03 7.61 -25.50
CA PRO A 289 -1.11 8.03 -26.54
C PRO A 289 -0.27 6.84 -27.07
N GLY A 290 0.11 6.91 -28.36
CA GLY A 290 1.02 5.93 -28.96
C GLY A 290 0.35 4.62 -29.38
N LEU A 291 -0.81 4.73 -30.03
CA LEU A 291 -1.53 3.60 -30.61
C LEU A 291 -1.08 3.28 -32.04
N ASN A 292 -1.26 2.03 -32.44
CA ASN A 292 -1.27 1.59 -33.83
C ASN A 292 -2.70 1.14 -34.17
N ALA A 293 -3.26 1.69 -35.24
CA ALA A 293 -4.55 1.26 -35.79
C ALA A 293 -4.34 0.58 -37.14
N ALA A 294 -4.74 -0.67 -37.24
CA ALA A 294 -4.69 -1.43 -38.49
C ALA A 294 -6.00 -2.22 -38.67
N ALA A 295 -6.71 -1.96 -39.77
CA ALA A 295 -7.98 -2.63 -40.10
C ALA A 295 -9.01 -2.61 -38.95
N GLY A 296 -9.12 -1.47 -38.26
CA GLY A 296 -10.02 -1.28 -37.12
C GLY A 296 -9.52 -1.86 -35.79
N MET A 297 -8.38 -2.56 -35.79
CA MET A 297 -7.75 -3.06 -34.57
C MET A 297 -6.81 -1.99 -33.99
N LEU A 298 -7.09 -1.57 -32.75
CA LEU A 298 -6.26 -0.62 -32.00
C LEU A 298 -5.33 -1.39 -31.06
N THR A 299 -4.03 -1.12 -31.14
CA THR A 299 -2.98 -1.69 -30.26
C THR A 299 -2.16 -0.60 -29.59
N VAL A 300 -1.92 -0.75 -28.29
CA VAL A 300 -0.97 0.08 -27.54
C VAL A 300 0.47 -0.35 -27.84
N ASN A 301 1.30 0.52 -28.43
CA ASN A 301 2.67 0.18 -28.85
C ASN A 301 3.67 0.09 -27.69
N SER A 302 3.49 0.92 -26.66
CA SER A 302 4.36 0.96 -25.47
C SER A 302 3.55 1.36 -24.22
N PRO A 303 3.05 0.39 -23.45
CA PRO A 303 2.29 0.61 -22.22
C PRO A 303 3.17 1.06 -21.04
N ALA A 304 4.25 1.79 -21.31
CA ALA A 304 5.16 2.29 -20.28
C ALA A 304 4.43 3.30 -19.37
N LEU A 305 4.32 2.95 -18.09
CA LEU A 305 3.89 3.86 -17.03
C LEU A 305 5.04 4.81 -16.68
N THR A 306 5.23 5.89 -17.44
CA THR A 306 5.92 7.04 -16.86
C THR A 306 4.88 7.74 -15.97
N SER A 307 5.16 7.84 -14.67
CA SER A 307 4.26 8.28 -13.58
C SER A 307 3.56 9.63 -13.76
N ALA A 308 3.90 10.42 -14.78
CA ALA A 308 3.36 11.76 -15.00
C ALA A 308 2.10 11.83 -15.88
N ASN A 309 1.84 10.88 -16.79
CA ASN A 309 0.86 11.06 -17.88
C ASN A 309 -0.36 10.14 -17.83
N GLY A 310 -0.64 9.57 -16.65
CA GLY A 310 -1.71 8.59 -16.50
C GLY A 310 -1.44 7.29 -17.29
N PRO A 311 -2.32 6.30 -17.13
CA PRO A 311 -2.10 5.02 -17.76
C PRO A 311 -2.48 4.97 -19.25
N ARG A 312 -1.75 4.15 -20.02
CA ARG A 312 -1.95 3.96 -21.47
C ARG A 312 -2.66 2.63 -21.80
N TYR A 313 -3.90 2.44 -21.35
CA TYR A 313 -4.66 1.20 -21.62
C TYR A 313 -6.15 1.44 -21.86
N PHE A 314 -6.80 0.46 -22.48
CA PHE A 314 -8.25 0.37 -22.61
C PHE A 314 -8.85 -0.26 -21.35
N VAL A 315 -9.91 0.33 -20.80
CA VAL A 315 -10.76 -0.36 -19.83
C VAL A 315 -11.51 -1.52 -20.50
N PRO A 316 -11.99 -2.54 -19.77
CA PRO A 316 -12.84 -3.58 -20.34
C PRO A 316 -14.10 -2.98 -20.97
N LEU A 317 -14.21 -3.07 -22.30
CA LEU A 317 -15.36 -2.60 -23.08
C LEU A 317 -16.14 -3.79 -23.67
N LYS A 318 -17.46 -3.62 -23.82
CA LYS A 318 -18.36 -4.58 -24.44
C LYS A 318 -18.63 -4.20 -25.91
N PRO A 319 -19.02 -5.16 -26.76
CA PRO A 319 -19.53 -4.85 -28.09
C PRO A 319 -20.63 -3.78 -28.04
N GLY A 320 -20.55 -2.79 -28.93
CA GLY A 320 -21.46 -1.65 -28.96
C GLY A 320 -21.01 -0.44 -28.14
N HIS A 321 -20.04 -0.58 -27.22
CA HIS A 321 -19.46 0.58 -26.53
C HIS A 321 -18.82 1.54 -27.52
N ARG A 322 -18.61 2.78 -27.09
CA ARG A 322 -18.03 3.81 -27.95
C ARG A 322 -16.65 4.22 -27.49
N VAL A 323 -15.78 4.49 -28.46
CA VAL A 323 -14.47 5.12 -28.22
C VAL A 323 -14.31 6.27 -29.19
N TRP A 324 -13.85 7.42 -28.72
CA TRP A 324 -13.46 8.51 -29.60
C TRP A 324 -12.02 8.30 -30.01
N VAL A 325 -11.77 8.35 -31.31
CA VAL A 325 -10.45 8.20 -31.91
C VAL A 325 -10.11 9.52 -32.59
N LYS A 326 -9.02 10.14 -32.15
CA LYS A 326 -8.51 11.38 -32.75
C LYS A 326 -8.32 11.18 -34.26
N ASP A 327 -8.65 12.20 -35.05
CA ASP A 327 -8.64 12.27 -36.52
C ASP A 327 -9.28 11.09 -37.29
N ALA A 328 -10.07 10.23 -36.63
CA ALA A 328 -10.77 9.16 -37.32
C ALA A 328 -11.92 9.71 -38.18
N THR A 329 -11.75 9.64 -39.50
CA THR A 329 -12.73 10.14 -40.49
C THR A 329 -13.84 9.14 -40.80
N ASN A 330 -13.59 7.85 -40.62
CA ASN A 330 -14.55 6.77 -40.90
C ASN A 330 -15.49 6.47 -39.71
N CYS A 331 -15.34 7.21 -38.62
CA CYS A 331 -16.19 7.11 -37.44
C CYS A 331 -17.21 8.24 -37.41
N GLU A 332 -18.23 8.12 -36.55
CA GLU A 332 -19.31 9.11 -36.51
C GLU A 332 -18.76 10.46 -36.02
N ASN A 333 -18.78 11.47 -36.90
CA ASN A 333 -18.26 12.80 -36.59
C ASN A 333 -19.39 13.67 -36.03
N PHE A 334 -19.19 14.16 -34.80
CA PHE A 334 -20.18 14.99 -34.10
C PHE A 334 -19.78 16.45 -33.95
N GLY A 335 -18.71 16.89 -34.63
CA GLY A 335 -18.28 18.29 -34.61
C GLY A 335 -17.77 18.77 -33.26
N VAL A 336 -17.39 17.86 -32.35
CA VAL A 336 -16.78 18.23 -31.07
C VAL A 336 -15.26 18.17 -31.22
N THR A 337 -14.63 19.34 -31.09
CA THR A 337 -13.18 19.49 -31.13
C THR A 337 -12.61 19.23 -29.73
N PHE A 338 -11.91 18.11 -29.53
CA PHE A 338 -11.23 17.81 -28.27
C PHE A 338 -9.85 18.49 -28.30
N VAL A 339 -9.60 19.42 -27.37
CA VAL A 339 -8.31 20.14 -27.23
C VAL A 339 -7.82 20.72 -28.58
N GLY A 340 -8.72 21.27 -29.39
CA GLY A 340 -8.37 21.84 -30.70
C GLY A 340 -8.17 20.82 -31.83
N THR A 341 -8.48 19.53 -31.64
CA THR A 341 -8.31 18.47 -32.65
C THR A 341 -9.60 17.77 -33.06
N SER A 342 -9.67 17.36 -34.33
CA SER A 342 -10.77 16.57 -34.91
C SER A 342 -10.72 15.11 -34.45
N GLY A 343 -11.85 14.42 -34.47
CA GLY A 343 -11.90 12.97 -34.25
C GLY A 343 -13.31 12.41 -34.43
N GLY A 344 -13.43 11.09 -34.45
CA GLY A 344 -14.70 10.38 -34.67
C GLY A 344 -15.01 9.37 -33.58
N LEU A 345 -16.30 9.18 -33.30
CA LEU A 345 -16.78 8.21 -32.32
C LEU A 345 -17.01 6.85 -33.00
N CYS A 346 -16.18 5.88 -32.64
CA CYS A 346 -16.18 4.55 -33.20
C CYS A 346 -16.91 3.57 -32.27
N THR A 347 -17.38 2.45 -32.82
CA THR A 347 -18.07 1.39 -32.08
C THR A 347 -17.11 0.24 -31.81
N VAL A 348 -17.03 -0.21 -30.57
CA VAL A 348 -16.30 -1.42 -30.19
C VAL A 348 -17.02 -2.64 -30.79
N GLU A 349 -16.30 -3.42 -31.59
CA GLU A 349 -16.75 -4.73 -32.06
C GLU A 349 -16.36 -5.81 -31.04
N THR A 350 -15.11 -5.78 -30.59
CA THR A 350 -14.57 -6.79 -29.67
C THR A 350 -13.46 -6.20 -28.81
N TYR A 351 -13.47 -6.48 -27.52
CA TYR A 351 -12.37 -6.18 -26.61
C TYR A 351 -11.54 -7.44 -26.41
N PHE A 352 -10.21 -7.36 -26.60
CA PHE A 352 -9.32 -8.51 -26.43
C PHE A 352 -8.51 -8.42 -25.14
N SER A 353 -8.01 -7.23 -24.80
CA SER A 353 -7.20 -6.98 -23.61
C SER A 353 -7.06 -5.48 -23.35
N ALA A 354 -6.43 -5.13 -22.23
CA ALA A 354 -6.13 -3.75 -21.89
C ALA A 354 -5.27 -3.03 -22.95
N ALA A 355 -4.55 -3.77 -23.80
CA ALA A 355 -3.74 -3.19 -24.87
C ALA A 355 -4.39 -3.28 -26.26
N ARG A 356 -5.50 -4.01 -26.43
CA ARG A 356 -6.05 -4.34 -27.75
C ARG A 356 -7.58 -4.37 -27.77
N LEU A 357 -8.17 -3.61 -28.69
CA LEU A 357 -9.59 -3.67 -29.03
C LEU A 357 -9.77 -3.60 -30.55
N LYS A 358 -10.89 -4.13 -31.07
CA LYS A 358 -11.30 -3.99 -32.47
C LYS A 358 -12.57 -3.17 -32.56
N LEU A 359 -12.57 -2.27 -33.53
CA LEU A 359 -13.67 -1.40 -33.88
C LEU A 359 -14.43 -1.95 -35.09
N VAL A 360 -15.71 -1.65 -35.15
CA VAL A 360 -16.56 -1.92 -36.33
C VAL A 360 -16.05 -1.12 -37.53
N GLN A 361 -15.58 0.10 -37.29
CA GLN A 361 -15.02 0.97 -38.32
C GLN A 361 -13.55 0.64 -38.59
N SER A 362 -13.17 0.59 -39.87
CA SER A 362 -11.77 0.44 -40.27
C SER A 362 -11.04 1.77 -40.15
N ILE A 363 -9.99 1.79 -39.33
CA ILE A 363 -9.08 2.93 -39.15
C ILE A 363 -7.69 2.49 -39.60
N THR A 364 -7.08 3.28 -40.49
CA THR A 364 -5.81 2.93 -41.16
C THR A 364 -4.66 3.91 -40.93
N ASN A 365 -4.90 5.08 -40.31
CA ASN A 365 -3.91 6.18 -40.22
C ASN A 365 -3.88 6.86 -38.83
N ALA A 366 -3.80 6.11 -37.72
CA ALA A 366 -3.88 6.68 -36.38
C ALA A 366 -2.63 6.38 -35.52
N THR A 367 -1.67 7.33 -35.47
CA THR A 367 -0.65 7.42 -34.41
C THR A 367 -1.16 8.30 -33.27
N GLN A 368 -2.28 7.91 -32.66
CA GLN A 368 -3.20 8.87 -32.05
C GLN A 368 -3.69 8.50 -30.66
N GLU A 369 -4.35 9.49 -30.04
CA GLU A 369 -5.02 9.44 -28.76
C GLU A 369 -6.42 8.82 -28.93
N VAL A 370 -6.80 7.96 -27.98
CA VAL A 370 -8.16 7.39 -27.89
C VAL A 370 -8.74 7.69 -26.52
N LEU A 371 -10.04 7.95 -26.50
CA LEU A 371 -10.86 8.12 -25.30
C LEU A 371 -11.94 7.04 -25.28
N THR A 372 -12.04 6.29 -24.18
CA THR A 372 -13.05 5.24 -24.03
C THR A 372 -14.27 5.72 -23.26
N PHE A 373 -15.47 5.33 -23.70
CA PHE A 373 -16.72 5.60 -23.00
C PHE A 373 -17.39 4.30 -22.53
N PRO A 374 -17.05 3.80 -21.34
CA PRO A 374 -17.63 2.58 -20.78
C PRO A 374 -19.12 2.69 -20.40
N TYR A 375 -19.67 3.91 -20.40
CA TYR A 375 -21.09 4.15 -20.18
C TYR A 375 -21.59 5.38 -20.95
N SER A 376 -22.90 5.48 -21.11
CA SER A 376 -23.60 6.67 -21.63
C SER A 376 -24.86 6.96 -20.82
N ILE A 377 -25.47 8.12 -21.09
CA ILE A 377 -26.80 8.45 -20.62
C ILE A 377 -27.72 8.44 -21.84
N ARG A 378 -28.71 7.54 -21.82
CA ARG A 378 -29.71 7.43 -22.87
C ARG A 378 -30.86 8.38 -22.59
N VAL A 379 -31.29 9.10 -23.61
CA VAL A 379 -32.36 10.10 -23.55
C VAL A 379 -33.38 9.83 -24.65
N TRP A 380 -34.67 9.77 -24.29
CA TRP A 380 -35.75 9.53 -25.27
C TRP A 380 -37.10 10.01 -24.76
N LYS A 381 -38.04 10.24 -25.68
CA LYS A 381 -39.45 10.46 -25.33
C LYS A 381 -40.14 9.15 -24.97
N THR A 382 -41.11 9.23 -24.06
CA THR A 382 -42.00 8.11 -23.71
C THR A 382 -42.93 7.69 -24.85
N ASN A 383 -43.36 8.62 -25.70
CA ASN A 383 -44.23 8.35 -26.86
C ASN A 383 -43.96 9.32 -28.03
N ASN A 384 -44.70 9.14 -29.13
CA ASN A 384 -44.55 9.92 -30.37
C ASN A 384 -45.44 11.19 -30.44
N VAL A 385 -46.02 11.66 -29.32
CA VAL A 385 -46.98 12.78 -29.31
C VAL A 385 -46.29 14.09 -28.93
N GLY A 386 -46.35 15.10 -29.81
CA GLY A 386 -45.68 16.40 -29.63
C GLY A 386 -44.18 16.36 -29.95
N VAL A 387 -43.51 17.51 -29.92
CA VAL A 387 -42.08 17.66 -30.23
C VAL A 387 -41.34 18.22 -29.03
N ALA A 388 -40.47 17.42 -28.41
CA ALA A 388 -39.60 17.88 -27.33
C ALA A 388 -38.40 18.64 -27.92
N ARG A 389 -38.01 19.75 -27.29
CA ARG A 389 -36.85 20.58 -27.64
C ARG A 389 -35.93 20.65 -26.43
N LEU A 390 -34.71 20.12 -26.54
CA LEU A 390 -33.84 19.84 -25.40
C LEU A 390 -32.40 20.32 -25.64
N ASN A 391 -31.76 20.81 -24.58
CA ASN A 391 -30.31 20.91 -24.41
C ASN A 391 -29.96 20.36 -23.03
N LEU A 392 -28.86 19.62 -22.93
CA LEU A 392 -28.48 18.90 -21.72
C LEU A 392 -27.11 19.37 -21.24
N LYS A 393 -27.03 19.59 -19.94
CA LYS A 393 -25.78 19.68 -19.19
C LYS A 393 -25.80 18.62 -18.10
N TYR A 394 -24.63 18.22 -17.62
CA TYR A 394 -24.54 17.38 -16.44
C TYR A 394 -23.85 18.15 -15.32
N LYS A 395 -24.25 17.83 -14.10
CA LYS A 395 -23.50 18.13 -12.89
C LYS A 395 -23.02 16.80 -12.34
N TRP A 396 -21.87 16.83 -11.73
CA TRP A 396 -21.33 15.65 -11.09
C TRP A 396 -20.76 16.07 -9.75
N ALA A 397 -20.79 15.12 -8.83
CA ALA A 397 -20.10 15.24 -7.58
C ALA A 397 -19.52 13.90 -7.18
N GLY A 398 -18.40 13.91 -6.48
CA GLY A 398 -17.69 12.69 -6.10
C GLY A 398 -16.65 12.97 -5.05
N ASN A 399 -16.03 11.90 -4.54
CA ASN A 399 -15.13 12.00 -3.39
C ASN A 399 -13.69 12.32 -3.80
N PHE A 400 -13.01 13.20 -3.07
CA PHE A 400 -11.55 13.33 -3.15
C PHE A 400 -10.80 12.13 -2.55
N GLY A 401 -11.43 11.34 -1.68
CA GLY A 401 -10.84 10.14 -1.09
C GLY A 401 -10.93 8.88 -1.96
N SER A 402 -11.37 8.98 -3.21
CA SER A 402 -11.68 7.80 -4.04
C SER A 402 -10.47 7.09 -4.66
N ASN A 403 -9.37 7.80 -4.88
CA ASN A 403 -8.06 7.24 -5.24
C ASN A 403 -7.11 7.37 -4.04
N VAL A 404 -7.17 6.39 -3.16
CA VAL A 404 -6.27 6.34 -2.02
C VAL A 404 -4.89 5.88 -2.50
N PHE A 405 -3.88 6.76 -2.42
CA PHE A 405 -2.48 6.34 -2.53
C PHE A 405 -2.06 5.71 -1.22
N ALA A 406 -1.10 4.79 -1.26
CA ALA A 406 -0.65 4.12 -0.06
C ALA A 406 0.33 4.93 0.79
N GLU A 407 0.10 6.23 0.85
CA GLU A 407 0.68 6.99 1.93
C GLU A 407 0.01 6.63 3.26
N SER A 408 0.80 6.76 4.31
CA SER A 408 0.44 6.36 5.65
C SER A 408 -0.45 7.37 6.36
N ALA A 409 -1.56 6.90 6.92
CA ALA A 409 -2.27 7.67 7.94
C ALA A 409 -1.36 7.89 9.17
N SER A 410 -1.46 9.04 9.81
CA SER A 410 -0.70 9.34 11.03
C SER A 410 -1.62 9.97 12.06
N CYS A 411 -1.51 9.58 13.32
CA CYS A 411 -2.38 10.07 14.37
C CYS A 411 -1.61 10.75 15.49
N HIS A 412 -2.25 11.73 16.11
CA HIS A 412 -1.69 12.52 17.19
C HIS A 412 -1.40 11.65 18.43
N PRO A 413 -0.19 11.75 19.04
CA PRO A 413 0.20 10.96 20.20
C PRO A 413 -0.43 11.37 21.54
N ALA A 414 -0.94 12.60 21.65
CA ALA A 414 -1.85 13.01 22.72
C ALA A 414 -3.32 12.74 22.35
N SER A 415 -4.12 12.36 23.34
CA SER A 415 -5.58 12.32 23.21
C SER A 415 -6.16 13.73 23.34
N MET A 416 -7.30 13.95 22.71
CA MET A 416 -8.11 15.15 22.80
C MET A 416 -9.60 14.78 22.92
N PRO A 417 -10.35 15.49 23.79
CA PRO A 417 -11.79 15.26 23.91
C PRO A 417 -12.53 15.77 22.65
N ASP A 418 -13.60 15.08 22.26
CA ASP A 418 -14.61 15.64 21.36
C ASP A 418 -15.53 16.63 22.11
N ALA A 419 -16.53 17.18 21.42
CA ALA A 419 -17.51 18.08 22.03
C ALA A 419 -18.34 17.45 23.17
N ASN A 420 -18.37 16.11 23.26
CA ASN A 420 -19.08 15.35 24.29
C ASN A 420 -18.15 14.85 25.41
N GLY A 421 -16.85 15.15 25.37
CA GLY A 421 -15.85 14.69 26.33
C GLY A 421 -15.30 13.28 26.07
N ASN A 422 -15.64 12.64 24.94
CA ASN A 422 -15.06 11.34 24.56
C ASN A 422 -13.59 11.51 24.16
N SER A 423 -12.74 10.55 24.54
CA SER A 423 -11.30 10.55 24.23
C SER A 423 -11.03 10.06 22.81
N GLY A 424 -10.21 10.79 22.05
CA GLY A 424 -9.77 10.37 20.71
C GLY A 424 -8.61 11.21 20.20
N ARG A 425 -8.25 11.05 18.93
CA ARG A 425 -7.00 11.59 18.38
C ARG A 425 -7.21 12.13 16.99
N LEU A 426 -6.59 13.28 16.73
CA LEU A 426 -6.54 13.82 15.39
C LEU A 426 -5.63 12.95 14.51
N CYS A 427 -6.19 12.39 13.46
CA CYS A 427 -5.50 11.58 12.47
C CYS A 427 -5.50 12.27 11.11
N ASN A 428 -4.34 12.30 10.48
CA ASN A 428 -4.15 12.68 9.11
C ASN A 428 -4.35 11.48 8.19
N ILE A 429 -5.05 11.72 7.08
CA ILE A 429 -5.26 10.77 6.01
C ILE A 429 -4.83 11.43 4.69
N PRO A 430 -3.82 10.88 3.98
CA PRO A 430 -3.45 11.30 2.64
C PRO A 430 -4.59 11.13 1.62
N THR A 431 -4.59 11.91 0.54
CA THR A 431 -5.55 11.75 -0.58
C THR A 431 -4.83 11.57 -1.93
N GLU A 432 -5.58 11.63 -3.05
CA GLU A 432 -5.09 11.32 -4.41
C GLU A 432 -3.89 12.15 -4.88
N THR A 433 -3.71 13.31 -4.29
CA THR A 433 -2.51 14.11 -4.51
C THR A 433 -1.81 14.14 -3.17
N SER A 434 -0.51 13.89 -3.16
CA SER A 434 0.33 14.01 -1.96
C SER A 434 0.20 15.40 -1.28
N THR A 435 -0.39 16.35 -1.99
CA THR A 435 -0.66 17.73 -1.60
C THR A 435 -2.00 17.97 -0.90
N GLN A 436 -2.92 17.00 -0.88
CA GLN A 436 -4.23 17.13 -0.23
C GLN A 436 -4.34 16.16 0.94
N ARG A 437 -4.76 16.65 2.10
CA ARG A 437 -4.79 15.91 3.36
C ARG A 437 -6.13 16.08 4.07
N ILE A 438 -6.66 14.99 4.61
CA ILE A 438 -7.88 14.96 5.41
C ILE A 438 -7.52 14.79 6.88
N TRP A 439 -8.21 15.51 7.77
CA TRP A 439 -8.03 15.38 9.21
C TRP A 439 -9.31 14.80 9.84
N ILE A 440 -9.18 13.66 10.50
CA ILE A 440 -10.28 12.93 11.10
C ILE A 440 -9.96 12.73 12.58
N TRP A 441 -10.91 13.01 13.46
CA TRP A 441 -10.78 12.62 14.85
C TRP A 441 -11.20 11.14 14.98
N VAL A 442 -10.28 10.30 15.45
CA VAL A 442 -10.52 8.87 15.63
C VAL A 442 -10.60 8.59 17.12
N PRO A 443 -11.71 8.00 17.62
CA PRO A 443 -11.87 7.73 19.05
C PRO A 443 -10.85 6.70 19.54
N ASP A 444 -10.43 6.85 20.81
CA ASP A 444 -9.61 5.84 21.48
C ASP A 444 -10.39 4.54 21.74
N ASP A 445 -11.72 4.66 21.92
CA ASP A 445 -12.63 3.53 21.90
C ASP A 445 -13.09 3.24 20.46
N PRO A 446 -12.61 2.15 19.83
CA PRO A 446 -12.95 1.85 18.44
C PRO A 446 -14.44 1.52 18.21
N ASN A 447 -15.22 1.25 19.28
CA ASN A 447 -16.65 1.02 19.15
C ASN A 447 -17.41 2.33 18.89
N MET A 448 -16.87 3.48 19.28
CA MET A 448 -17.47 4.78 18.98
C MET A 448 -17.35 5.13 17.49
N PRO A 449 -18.28 5.94 16.95
CA PRO A 449 -18.15 6.47 15.60
C PRO A 449 -16.96 7.42 15.50
N ALA A 450 -16.20 7.37 14.41
CA ALA A 450 -15.16 8.37 14.16
C ALA A 450 -15.79 9.74 13.86
N LEU A 451 -15.19 10.82 14.32
CA LEU A 451 -15.76 12.15 14.16
C LEU A 451 -14.96 12.95 13.16
N TRP A 452 -15.66 13.74 12.37
CA TRP A 452 -15.02 14.63 11.42
C TRP A 452 -14.38 15.80 12.16
N ALA A 453 -13.10 16.07 11.87
CA ALA A 453 -12.34 17.16 12.49
C ALA A 453 -12.10 18.34 11.55
N GLY A 454 -12.05 18.09 10.23
CA GLY A 454 -11.83 19.12 9.22
C GLY A 454 -11.22 18.58 7.93
N MET A 455 -11.36 19.33 6.83
CA MET A 455 -10.64 19.07 5.59
C MET A 455 -9.81 20.30 5.23
N LEU A 456 -8.50 20.14 5.03
CA LEU A 456 -7.66 21.19 4.44
C LEU A 456 -7.67 20.99 2.92
N LEU A 457 -8.62 21.64 2.23
CA LEU A 457 -8.49 21.85 0.78
C LEU A 457 -8.08 23.30 0.52
N ASN A 458 -7.06 23.44 -0.33
CA ASN A 458 -6.67 24.60 -1.14
C ASN A 458 -7.13 25.98 -0.61
N THR A 459 -6.23 26.79 -0.04
CA THR A 459 -6.56 27.89 0.87
C THR A 459 -7.10 29.19 0.26
N ASN A 460 -7.94 29.13 -0.78
CA ASN A 460 -8.40 30.34 -1.50
C ASN A 460 -9.20 31.34 -0.67
N SER A 461 -9.55 31.08 0.59
CA SER A 461 -10.29 32.04 1.41
C SER A 461 -9.81 32.22 2.85
N VAL A 462 -8.61 31.78 3.23
CA VAL A 462 -8.09 32.07 4.58
C VAL A 462 -7.42 33.45 4.59
N ASP A 463 -8.20 34.48 4.24
CA ASP A 463 -7.91 35.82 4.67
C ASP A 463 -8.19 35.86 6.18
N ASN A 464 -7.17 35.58 6.99
CA ASN A 464 -7.19 36.04 8.36
C ASN A 464 -6.89 37.55 8.30
N PRO A 465 -7.90 38.44 8.43
CA PRO A 465 -7.73 39.86 8.15
C PRO A 465 -6.67 40.53 9.03
N GLY A 466 -6.28 39.89 10.15
CA GLY A 466 -5.21 40.36 11.04
C GLY A 466 -3.77 40.09 10.57
N ASN A 467 -3.54 39.22 9.57
CA ASN A 467 -2.18 38.94 9.09
C ASN A 467 -1.80 39.83 7.89
N PRO A 468 -0.56 40.37 7.82
CA PRO A 468 -0.04 41.05 6.65
C PRO A 468 -0.22 40.18 5.40
N ALA A 469 -0.59 40.79 4.27
CA ALA A 469 -0.91 40.07 3.04
C ALA A 469 0.22 39.11 2.60
N GLY A 470 1.49 39.48 2.84
CA GLY A 470 2.66 38.64 2.53
C GLY A 470 2.86 37.42 3.42
N ASP A 471 2.28 37.38 4.62
CA ASP A 471 2.44 36.28 5.60
C ASP A 471 1.35 35.24 5.53
N ARG A 472 0.27 35.53 4.81
CA ARG A 472 -0.80 34.57 4.52
C ARG A 472 -0.25 33.43 3.67
N LEU A 473 -0.84 32.25 3.78
CA LEU A 473 -0.44 31.08 2.98
C LEU A 473 -0.78 31.31 1.49
N PHE A 474 0.16 30.99 0.59
CA PHE A 474 0.01 31.20 -0.85
C PHE A 474 -1.04 30.27 -1.45
N VAL A 475 -2.07 30.90 -2.03
CA VAL A 475 -3.34 30.30 -2.42
C VAL A 475 -3.28 29.37 -3.64
N ASN A 476 -2.32 29.54 -4.54
CA ASN A 476 -2.19 28.70 -5.73
C ASN A 476 -1.13 27.59 -5.60
N TYR A 477 -0.52 27.47 -4.43
CA TYR A 477 0.44 26.42 -4.17
C TYR A 477 -0.30 25.29 -3.48
N GLN A 478 -0.44 24.17 -4.21
CA GLN A 478 -0.67 22.87 -3.61
C GLN A 478 0.18 22.80 -2.32
N ILE A 479 -0.43 22.54 -1.15
CA ILE A 479 0.34 22.32 0.09
C ILE A 479 1.41 21.33 -0.34
N PRO A 480 2.71 21.68 -0.29
CA PRO A 480 3.72 20.84 -0.89
C PRO A 480 3.54 19.46 -0.28
N SER A 481 3.67 18.44 -1.11
CA SER A 481 3.57 17.01 -0.73
C SER A 481 4.42 16.60 0.48
N GLY A 482 5.19 17.52 1.03
CA GLY A 482 5.99 17.37 2.22
C GLY A 482 5.18 16.92 3.44
N PRO A 483 5.87 16.30 4.40
CA PRO A 483 5.30 15.82 5.63
C PRO A 483 4.75 17.00 6.46
N PHE A 484 3.83 16.69 7.35
CA PHE A 484 3.41 17.54 8.46
C PHE A 484 3.95 16.92 9.76
N SER A 485 3.83 17.62 10.86
CA SER A 485 4.13 17.06 12.17
C SER A 485 3.13 17.54 13.22
N PHE A 486 2.72 16.61 14.06
CA PHE A 486 1.91 16.91 15.24
C PHE A 486 2.73 17.64 16.29
N ASP A 487 2.08 18.54 17.03
CA ASP A 487 2.66 19.10 18.25
C ASP A 487 2.60 18.09 19.38
N ASN A 488 3.74 17.50 19.73
CA ASN A 488 3.79 16.51 20.81
C ASN A 488 3.25 17.05 22.15
N ASN A 489 3.19 18.38 22.34
CA ASN A 489 2.68 19.02 23.54
C ASN A 489 1.25 19.57 23.39
N ASP A 490 0.72 19.68 22.17
CA ASP A 490 -0.62 20.21 21.90
C ASP A 490 -1.39 19.32 20.91
N GLY A 491 -2.29 18.50 21.46
CA GLY A 491 -3.22 17.63 20.72
C GLY A 491 -3.99 18.32 19.59
N THR A 492 -4.13 19.64 19.67
CA THR A 492 -4.86 20.45 18.71
C THR A 492 -4.00 21.08 17.62
N SER A 493 -2.68 20.96 17.68
CA SER A 493 -1.78 21.67 16.75
C SER A 493 -1.06 20.74 15.78
N VAL A 494 -0.97 21.19 14.54
CA VAL A 494 -0.21 20.56 13.46
C VAL A 494 0.64 21.61 12.79
N TYR A 495 1.89 21.26 12.47
CA TYR A 495 2.80 22.10 11.69
C TYR A 495 2.99 21.53 10.29
N PHE A 496 3.16 22.42 9.31
CA PHE A 496 3.51 22.05 7.95
C PHE A 496 4.32 23.16 7.26
N GLY A 497 5.18 22.78 6.31
CA GLY A 497 5.87 23.73 5.44
C GLY A 497 4.97 24.14 4.28
N GLY A 498 5.02 25.41 3.90
CA GLY A 498 4.31 25.94 2.74
C GLY A 498 4.97 27.18 2.19
N LEU A 499 4.41 27.76 1.13
CA LEU A 499 4.82 29.09 0.65
C LEU A 499 3.90 30.14 1.25
N ALA A 500 4.45 31.22 1.78
CA ALA A 500 3.67 32.42 2.07
C ALA A 500 3.32 33.16 0.78
N ASN A 501 2.35 34.08 0.82
CA ASN A 501 1.82 34.83 -0.33
C ASN A 501 2.90 35.59 -1.12
N SER A 502 4.03 35.87 -0.48
CA SER A 502 5.26 36.39 -1.10
C SER A 502 6.07 35.35 -1.90
N ALA A 503 5.52 34.14 -2.10
CA ALA A 503 6.16 32.96 -2.68
C ALA A 503 7.44 32.50 -1.93
N LYS A 504 7.57 32.84 -0.64
CA LYS A 504 8.72 32.43 0.17
C LYS A 504 8.40 31.23 1.07
N PRO A 505 9.32 30.27 1.23
CA PRO A 505 9.13 29.13 2.12
C PRO A 505 8.97 29.54 3.59
N SER A 506 7.88 29.08 4.20
CA SER A 506 7.48 29.37 5.57
C SER A 506 6.93 28.13 6.27
N LEU A 507 6.96 28.15 7.60
CA LEU A 507 6.34 27.21 8.50
C LEU A 507 4.98 27.75 8.97
N PHE A 508 3.97 26.91 8.90
CA PHE A 508 2.64 27.23 9.36
C PHE A 508 2.21 26.26 10.46
N ARG A 509 1.48 26.78 11.44
CA ARG A 509 0.77 26.01 12.45
C ARG A 509 -0.73 26.09 12.18
N VAL A 510 -1.39 24.95 12.13
CA VAL A 510 -2.85 24.81 12.20
C VAL A 510 -3.21 24.39 13.61
N ARG A 511 -4.08 25.15 14.27
CA ARG A 511 -4.64 24.75 15.56
C ARG A 511 -6.13 24.49 15.44
N PHE A 512 -6.56 23.27 15.70
CA PHE A 512 -7.95 22.81 15.65
C PHE A 512 -8.71 23.17 16.93
N ASN A 513 -9.99 23.49 16.82
CA ASN A 513 -10.85 23.73 17.97
C ASN A 513 -11.56 22.43 18.37
N ALA A 514 -11.12 21.82 19.47
CA ALA A 514 -11.67 20.55 19.94
C ALA A 514 -13.19 20.59 20.18
N SER A 515 -13.74 21.74 20.60
CA SER A 515 -15.19 21.88 20.83
C SER A 515 -16.03 21.84 19.54
N GLN A 516 -15.38 21.93 18.38
CA GLN A 516 -16.04 21.86 17.08
C GLN A 516 -15.92 20.49 16.42
N PHE A 517 -15.25 19.53 17.07
CA PHE A 517 -15.38 18.11 16.73
C PHE A 517 -16.75 17.61 17.17
N THR A 518 -17.73 17.93 16.34
CA THR A 518 -19.10 17.45 16.49
C THR A 518 -19.35 16.41 15.42
N ALA A 519 -20.25 15.47 15.70
CA ALA A 519 -20.78 14.56 14.70
C ALA A 519 -21.64 15.35 13.71
N VAL A 520 -21.10 16.31 12.95
CA VAL A 520 -21.91 17.14 12.06
C VAL A 520 -22.51 16.23 10.99
N PRO A 521 -23.85 16.08 10.94
CA PRO A 521 -24.54 15.35 9.91
C PRO A 521 -24.96 16.37 8.86
N ARG A 522 -24.06 16.79 7.98
CA ARG A 522 -24.48 17.57 6.79
C ARG A 522 -23.78 17.06 5.54
N PRO A 523 -24.28 15.97 4.94
CA PRO A 523 -23.99 15.60 3.57
C PRO A 523 -24.65 16.61 2.63
N ALA A 524 -24.13 17.83 2.58
CA ALA A 524 -24.54 18.82 1.61
C ALA A 524 -23.33 19.11 0.72
N TYR A 525 -23.39 18.57 -0.49
CA TYR A 525 -22.57 19.02 -1.61
C TYR A 525 -22.83 20.52 -1.80
N ARG A 526 -22.08 21.39 -1.13
CA ARG A 526 -22.28 22.83 -1.24
C ARG A 526 -21.54 23.33 -2.47
N ALA A 527 -22.29 23.52 -3.54
CA ALA A 527 -21.84 24.24 -4.73
C ALA A 527 -21.57 25.70 -4.34
N ASN A 528 -20.36 26.16 -4.58
CA ASN A 528 -20.15 27.55 -4.95
C ASN A 528 -20.20 27.61 -6.47
N SER A 529 -21.02 28.51 -6.99
CA SER A 529 -21.26 28.74 -8.42
C SER A 529 -20.02 29.14 -9.25
N GLY A 530 -18.85 29.32 -8.62
CA GLY A 530 -17.57 29.65 -9.26
C GLY A 530 -16.51 28.53 -9.28
N GLY A 531 -16.82 27.28 -8.87
CA GLY A 531 -15.84 26.19 -8.83
C GLY A 531 -14.88 26.21 -7.62
N SER A 532 -14.92 27.25 -6.80
CA SER A 532 -14.16 27.36 -5.55
C SER A 532 -14.93 26.71 -4.40
N ILE A 533 -14.52 25.54 -3.93
CA ILE A 533 -15.15 24.78 -2.83
C ILE A 533 -15.42 25.72 -1.64
N GLY A 534 -16.66 25.77 -1.13
CA GLY A 534 -17.01 26.58 0.03
C GLY A 534 -16.22 26.15 1.26
N TYR A 535 -15.37 27.04 1.77
CA TYR A 535 -14.49 26.77 2.91
C TYR A 535 -15.28 26.78 4.22
N TYR A 536 -15.23 25.67 4.95
CA TYR A 536 -15.61 25.67 6.36
C TYR A 536 -14.45 26.26 7.16
N ASN A 537 -14.46 27.58 7.38
CA ASN A 537 -13.53 28.26 8.29
C ASN A 537 -13.89 28.04 9.79
N GLU A 538 -14.84 27.15 10.09
CA GLU A 538 -15.25 26.84 11.44
C GLU A 538 -14.39 25.68 11.96
N GLY A 539 -13.40 25.98 12.81
CA GLY A 539 -12.74 24.94 13.62
C GLY A 539 -11.24 24.84 13.56
N TYR A 540 -10.56 25.75 12.88
CA TYR A 540 -9.12 25.85 12.99
C TYR A 540 -8.61 27.28 12.84
N THR A 541 -7.37 27.52 13.28
CA THR A 541 -6.67 28.78 13.10
C THR A 541 -5.30 28.54 12.49
N PHE A 542 -4.88 29.42 11.59
CA PHE A 542 -3.53 29.38 11.01
C PHE A 542 -2.64 30.45 11.63
N THR A 543 -1.41 30.07 11.94
CA THR A 543 -0.33 30.98 12.34
C THR A 543 0.88 30.73 11.46
N ASN A 544 1.41 31.76 10.78
CA ASN A 544 2.71 31.67 10.14
C ASN A 544 3.79 31.82 11.23
N MET A 545 4.52 30.74 11.50
CA MET A 545 5.54 30.70 12.55
C MET A 545 6.85 31.37 12.09
N THR A 546 7.00 31.62 10.78
CA THR A 546 8.17 32.22 10.13
C THR A 546 7.72 33.35 9.19
N PRO A 547 7.12 34.42 9.72
CA PRO A 547 6.48 35.47 8.92
C PRO A 547 7.48 36.18 8.03
N THR A 548 7.12 36.35 6.76
CA THR A 548 7.93 36.98 5.72
C THR A 548 8.06 38.48 5.94
N SER A 549 7.02 39.13 6.49
CA SER A 549 7.02 40.56 6.85
C SER A 549 8.08 40.90 7.89
N GLY A 550 8.41 39.93 8.76
CA GLY A 550 9.49 40.06 9.75
C GLY A 550 10.86 39.58 9.25
N GLY A 551 11.02 39.26 7.96
CA GLY A 551 12.24 38.67 7.41
C GLY A 551 12.56 37.29 7.97
N LYS A 552 11.57 36.59 8.55
CA LYS A 552 11.73 35.29 9.19
C LYS A 552 11.40 34.12 8.25
N ASP A 553 11.19 34.34 6.96
CA ASP A 553 11.05 33.22 6.03
C ASP A 553 12.34 32.39 5.95
N ILE A 554 12.21 31.10 5.70
CA ILE A 554 13.33 30.15 5.87
C ILE A 554 14.46 30.49 4.89
N ALA A 555 14.11 30.85 3.65
CA ALA A 555 15.09 31.17 2.63
C ALA A 555 15.93 32.42 2.98
N THR A 556 15.28 33.51 3.39
CA THR A 556 15.96 34.74 3.81
C THR A 556 16.87 34.49 5.00
N GLN A 557 16.42 33.70 5.98
CA GLN A 557 17.23 33.37 7.15
C GLN A 557 18.45 32.50 6.79
N VAL A 558 18.33 31.54 5.86
CA VAL A 558 19.47 30.74 5.39
C VAL A 558 20.50 31.62 4.69
N LEU A 559 20.07 32.54 3.82
CA LEU A 559 20.98 33.47 3.14
C LEU A 559 21.66 34.46 4.09
N ALA A 560 20.95 34.89 5.14
CA ALA A 560 21.50 35.76 6.16
C ALA A 560 22.57 35.05 7.01
N LYS A 561 22.32 33.78 7.38
CA LYS A 561 23.28 32.98 8.16
C LYS A 561 24.45 32.48 7.29
N TYR A 562 24.22 32.23 6.00
CA TYR A 562 25.23 31.76 5.03
C TYR A 562 25.30 32.67 3.80
N PRO A 563 25.99 33.83 3.88
CA PRO A 563 26.11 34.76 2.76
C PRO A 563 26.77 34.14 1.50
N GLY A 564 27.57 33.08 1.67
CA GLY A 564 28.18 32.32 0.58
C GLY A 564 27.27 31.27 -0.08
N TRP A 565 25.99 31.21 0.29
CA TRP A 565 25.04 30.22 -0.24
C TRP A 565 24.85 30.38 -1.75
N ASN A 566 25.20 29.34 -2.50
CA ASN A 566 25.06 29.33 -3.95
C ASN A 566 23.68 28.85 -4.37
N GLN A 567 22.75 29.78 -4.66
CA GLN A 567 21.39 29.44 -5.05
C GLN A 567 21.28 28.69 -6.39
N THR A 568 22.28 28.83 -7.28
CA THR A 568 22.32 28.09 -8.55
C THR A 568 22.55 26.59 -8.31
N LEU A 569 23.38 26.26 -7.32
CA LEU A 569 23.62 24.88 -6.90
C LEU A 569 22.54 24.37 -5.94
N TYR A 570 22.09 25.23 -5.02
CA TYR A 570 21.23 24.89 -3.89
C TYR A 570 20.00 25.80 -3.88
N PRO A 571 19.03 25.56 -4.78
CA PRO A 571 17.91 26.46 -4.89
C PRO A 571 17.00 26.31 -3.66
N LEU A 572 16.71 27.44 -3.00
CA LEU A 572 15.91 27.49 -1.78
C LEU A 572 14.39 27.34 -2.03
N ASN A 573 13.98 27.13 -3.28
CA ASN A 573 12.59 26.84 -3.62
C ASN A 573 12.19 25.38 -3.30
N ASN A 574 13.16 24.49 -3.03
CA ASN A 574 12.95 23.08 -2.69
C ASN A 574 13.18 22.81 -1.19
N ILE A 575 12.76 23.73 -0.32
CA ILE A 575 12.75 23.52 1.13
C ILE A 575 11.57 22.61 1.49
N GLU A 576 11.85 21.40 1.92
CA GLU A 576 10.86 20.45 2.41
C GLU A 576 10.83 20.47 3.93
N PHE A 577 9.68 20.75 4.53
CA PHE A 577 9.51 20.55 5.97
C PHE A 577 9.60 19.05 6.26
N ASN A 578 10.22 18.65 7.37
CA ASN A 578 10.35 17.24 7.75
C ASN A 578 9.59 16.91 9.03
N GLY A 579 9.44 17.86 9.95
CA GLY A 579 8.65 17.68 11.16
C GLY A 579 9.11 18.56 12.31
N ILE A 580 8.55 18.33 13.50
CA ILE A 580 8.93 19.06 14.72
C ILE A 580 9.38 18.10 15.83
N VAL A 581 10.26 18.61 16.68
CA VAL A 581 10.56 18.02 17.99
C VAL A 581 10.62 19.13 19.00
N ASP A 582 9.77 19.02 20.02
CA ASP A 582 9.64 20.01 21.07
C ASP A 582 9.43 21.42 20.48
N GLN A 583 10.39 22.32 20.66
CA GLN A 583 10.30 23.70 20.20
C GLN A 583 11.03 23.95 18.87
N ASN A 584 11.43 22.91 18.13
CA ASN A 584 12.19 23.06 16.89
C ASN A 584 11.48 22.38 15.71
N ALA A 585 11.44 23.06 14.57
CA ALA A 585 11.06 22.55 13.28
C ALA A 585 12.29 22.23 12.43
N TYR A 586 12.22 21.18 11.64
CA TYR A 586 13.30 20.72 10.78
C TYR A 586 12.85 20.75 9.32
N PHE A 587 13.72 21.22 8.45
CA PHE A 587 13.52 21.24 7.00
C PHE A 587 14.73 20.63 6.31
N THR A 588 14.53 20.16 5.09
CA THR A 588 15.60 19.73 4.20
C THR A 588 15.59 20.57 2.95
N ILE A 589 16.78 20.79 2.42
CA ILE A 589 16.97 21.28 1.07
C ILE A 589 17.60 20.14 0.31
N GLN A 590 16.81 19.50 -0.56
CA GLN A 590 17.24 18.35 -1.34
C GLN A 590 17.75 18.77 -2.72
N TYR A 591 18.69 17.99 -3.26
CA TYR A 591 19.08 18.10 -4.68
C TYR A 591 17.94 17.60 -5.59
N ASN A 592 17.98 17.91 -6.90
CA ASN A 592 16.92 17.69 -7.91
C ASN A 592 16.26 16.28 -8.01
N ALA A 593 16.64 15.31 -7.17
CA ALA A 593 15.91 14.08 -6.94
C ALA A 593 15.97 13.69 -5.46
N LYS A 594 14.82 13.27 -4.93
CA LYS A 594 14.73 12.60 -3.64
C LYS A 594 15.66 11.39 -3.64
N ASP A 595 16.24 11.10 -2.48
CA ASP A 595 16.87 9.82 -2.13
C ASP A 595 18.34 9.58 -2.48
N ILE A 596 18.95 10.42 -3.32
CA ILE A 596 20.26 10.11 -3.93
C ILE A 596 21.29 11.25 -3.88
N GLY A 597 20.90 12.45 -3.47
CA GLY A 597 21.79 13.61 -3.39
C GLY A 597 22.17 13.99 -1.97
N PRO A 598 23.22 14.82 -1.80
CA PRO A 598 23.44 15.51 -0.55
C PRO A 598 22.25 16.42 -0.24
N CYS A 599 21.97 16.58 1.05
CA CYS A 599 20.99 17.54 1.53
C CYS A 599 21.57 18.49 2.58
N PHE A 600 20.88 19.62 2.73
CA PHE A 600 21.00 20.52 3.87
C PHE A 600 19.81 20.30 4.78
N MET A 601 20.03 20.50 6.08
CA MET A 601 19.04 20.34 7.12
C MET A 601 18.99 21.64 7.89
N VAL A 602 17.82 22.23 7.93
CA VAL A 602 17.57 23.57 8.46
C VAL A 602 16.72 23.43 9.72
N THR A 603 17.21 23.97 10.83
CA THR A 603 16.49 23.93 12.12
C THR A 603 15.95 25.31 12.46
N VAL A 604 14.65 25.41 12.74
CA VAL A 604 13.96 26.67 13.09
C VAL A 604 13.32 26.53 14.46
N ASN A 605 13.48 27.51 15.34
CA ASN A 605 12.77 27.54 16.61
C ASN A 605 11.30 27.94 16.39
N LEU A 606 10.36 27.16 16.89
CA LEU A 606 8.92 27.34 16.75
C LEU A 606 8.41 28.59 17.48
N THR A 607 9.01 28.94 18.62
CA THR A 607 8.55 30.07 19.44
C THR A 607 8.97 31.39 18.82
N THR A 608 10.22 31.50 18.37
CA THR A 608 10.77 32.75 17.83
C THR A 608 10.62 32.87 16.31
N GLY A 609 10.43 31.74 15.61
CA GLY A 609 10.48 31.67 14.15
C GLY A 609 11.89 31.83 13.57
N THR A 610 12.93 31.77 14.40
CA THR A 610 14.31 32.04 13.98
C THR A 610 15.06 30.77 13.60
N LEU A 611 15.88 30.85 12.56
CA LEU A 611 16.85 29.83 12.17
C LEU A 611 17.87 29.63 13.29
N LEU A 612 17.94 28.41 13.82
CA LEU A 612 18.94 27.99 14.79
C LEU A 612 20.20 27.51 14.09
N ASP A 613 20.06 26.58 13.14
CA ASP A 613 21.20 25.93 12.51
C ASP A 613 20.93 25.43 11.08
N VAL A 614 22.01 25.27 10.31
CA VAL A 614 21.99 24.57 9.02
C VAL A 614 23.14 23.57 8.98
N ALA A 615 22.81 22.28 9.01
CA ALA A 615 23.76 21.20 8.83
C ALA A 615 23.70 20.68 7.40
N HIS A 616 24.82 20.22 6.83
CA HIS A 616 24.79 19.65 5.49
C HIS A 616 25.83 18.56 5.26
N SER A 617 25.53 17.73 4.27
CA SER A 617 26.27 16.49 3.99
C SER A 617 27.55 16.71 3.16
N LEU A 618 27.83 17.93 2.67
CA LEU A 618 29.01 18.22 1.84
C LEU A 618 30.11 19.01 2.56
N ASP A 619 29.77 19.88 3.50
CA ASP A 619 30.74 20.66 4.25
C ASP A 619 30.31 20.80 5.72
N SER A 620 31.31 20.73 6.60
CA SER A 620 31.17 20.75 8.06
C SER A 620 31.89 21.97 8.64
N SER A 621 31.99 23.06 7.87
CA SER A 621 32.79 24.22 8.26
C SER A 621 32.35 24.81 9.61
N GLU A 622 31.14 24.50 10.09
CA GLU A 622 30.65 25.00 11.38
C GLU A 622 29.83 24.01 12.25
N SER A 623 29.44 22.82 11.77
CA SER A 623 28.61 21.88 12.56
C SER A 623 29.35 20.58 12.95
N SER A 624 29.17 20.19 14.21
CA SER A 624 29.96 19.22 15.01
C SER A 624 29.82 17.74 14.62
N THR A 625 29.40 17.40 13.39
CA THR A 625 29.14 15.98 13.03
C THR A 625 29.93 15.51 11.79
N PRO A 626 31.26 15.28 11.91
CA PRO A 626 32.08 14.74 10.83
C PRO A 626 31.53 13.46 10.18
N GLY A 627 30.78 12.64 10.94
CA GLY A 627 30.16 11.42 10.44
C GLY A 627 29.04 11.64 9.40
N PHE A 628 28.48 12.84 9.28
CA PHE A 628 27.42 13.13 8.31
C PHE A 628 27.96 13.49 6.91
N ARG A 629 29.26 13.80 6.77
CA ARG A 629 29.83 14.20 5.47
C ARG A 629 29.84 13.05 4.47
N TYR A 630 29.69 13.38 3.20
CA TYR A 630 29.62 12.47 2.05
C TYR A 630 28.43 11.49 2.09
N SER A 631 27.42 11.79 2.91
CA SER A 631 26.15 11.08 2.91
C SER A 631 25.18 11.63 1.87
N THR A 632 24.20 10.81 1.47
CA THR A 632 22.98 11.27 0.80
C THR A 632 21.80 11.14 1.74
N CYS A 633 20.77 11.96 1.55
CA CYS A 633 19.60 11.93 2.42
C CYS A 633 18.48 11.13 1.76
N HIS A 634 18.03 10.05 2.41
CA HIS A 634 17.04 9.13 1.85
C HIS A 634 15.63 9.28 2.42
N ASN A 635 15.49 9.51 3.73
CA ASN A 635 14.17 9.72 4.33
C ASN A 635 14.32 10.42 5.68
N ILE A 636 13.36 11.28 6.03
CA ILE A 636 13.23 11.86 7.36
C ILE A 636 11.80 11.60 7.85
N GLY A 637 11.69 10.84 8.93
CA GLY A 637 10.41 10.62 9.59
C GLY A 637 10.00 11.84 10.43
N GLY A 638 8.75 12.30 10.32
CA GLY A 638 8.33 13.53 10.99
C GLY A 638 8.19 13.48 12.51
N ASN A 639 8.13 12.30 13.12
CA ASN A 639 8.00 12.16 14.58
C ASN A 639 9.36 12.14 15.31
N TYR A 640 10.44 11.82 14.60
CA TYR A 640 11.81 11.87 15.10
C TYR A 640 12.71 12.29 13.93
N PRO A 641 13.35 13.48 13.96
CA PRO A 641 14.21 14.02 12.93
C PRO A 641 15.46 13.16 12.94
N SER A 642 15.30 12.03 12.28
CA SER A 642 16.26 10.97 12.12
C SER A 642 16.28 10.77 10.63
N PHE A 643 17.41 11.11 10.05
CA PHE A 643 17.65 10.90 8.63
C PHE A 643 18.32 9.56 8.44
N ASN A 644 18.02 8.91 7.32
CA ASN A 644 18.83 7.80 6.85
C ASN A 644 19.85 8.34 5.84
N ALA A 645 21.11 8.37 6.27
CA ALA A 645 22.25 8.79 5.46
C ALA A 645 22.73 7.63 4.57
N LEU A 646 22.31 7.55 3.30
CA LEU A 646 22.74 6.45 2.42
C LEU A 646 24.04 6.79 1.67
N PRO A 647 24.98 5.84 1.54
CA PRO A 647 26.17 5.97 0.70
C PRO A 647 25.96 5.47 -0.74
N ARG A 648 24.84 4.80 -1.05
CA ARG A 648 24.71 4.04 -2.31
C ARG A 648 24.88 4.90 -3.57
N ALA A 649 24.27 6.07 -3.60
CA ALA A 649 24.42 7.00 -4.71
C ALA A 649 25.82 7.61 -4.71
N SER A 650 26.32 8.08 -3.55
CA SER A 650 27.67 8.62 -3.38
C SER A 650 28.80 7.63 -3.70
N ALA A 651 28.51 6.33 -3.77
CA ALA A 651 29.47 5.30 -4.14
C ALA A 651 29.43 4.90 -5.62
N THR A 652 28.28 5.01 -6.29
CA THR A 652 28.11 4.57 -7.69
C THR A 652 28.27 5.71 -8.69
N GLY A 653 27.98 6.94 -8.26
CA GLY A 653 27.99 8.12 -9.10
C GLY A 653 26.88 8.13 -10.13
N ASN A 654 26.18 9.25 -10.23
CA ASN A 654 25.20 9.44 -11.29
C ASN A 654 25.34 10.86 -11.87
N PRO A 655 25.90 11.01 -13.08
CA PRO A 655 26.14 12.33 -13.66
C PRO A 655 24.86 13.12 -13.95
N ALA A 656 23.68 12.49 -13.87
CA ALA A 656 22.40 13.21 -13.95
C ALA A 656 22.13 14.08 -12.70
N TYR A 657 22.83 13.84 -11.59
CA TYR A 657 22.60 14.48 -10.31
C TYR A 657 23.92 15.00 -9.73
N SER A 658 23.93 16.26 -9.29
CA SER A 658 25.17 16.84 -8.76
C SER A 658 25.55 16.24 -7.43
N PHE A 659 26.86 16.19 -7.19
CA PHE A 659 27.45 15.78 -5.91
C PHE A 659 27.04 14.37 -5.48
N THR A 660 26.68 13.52 -6.43
CA THR A 660 26.38 12.10 -6.18
C THR A 660 27.62 11.22 -6.18
N GLY A 661 28.82 11.80 -6.11
CA GLY A 661 30.07 11.05 -6.11
C GLY A 661 30.28 10.22 -7.39
N PRO A 662 31.13 9.18 -7.39
CA PRO A 662 31.99 8.82 -6.26
C PRO A 662 32.99 9.94 -5.96
N PHE A 663 33.05 10.30 -4.68
CA PHE A 663 34.08 11.20 -4.16
C PHE A 663 35.31 10.37 -3.84
N ARG A 664 36.37 10.50 -4.63
CA ARG A 664 37.56 9.66 -4.48
C ARG A 664 38.85 10.45 -4.57
N ALA A 665 39.92 9.93 -3.99
CA ALA A 665 41.28 10.40 -4.16
C ALA A 665 42.22 9.20 -4.28
N LYS A 666 43.18 9.24 -5.21
CA LYS A 666 44.16 8.16 -5.35
C LYS A 666 45.25 8.30 -4.28
N ALA A 667 45.57 7.23 -3.57
CA ALA A 667 46.71 7.25 -2.65
C ALA A 667 48.02 7.29 -3.47
N ASP A 668 48.83 8.35 -3.27
CA ASP A 668 50.09 8.58 -3.97
C ASP A 668 51.29 8.00 -3.23
N ALA A 669 51.28 8.07 -1.90
CA ALA A 669 52.35 7.53 -1.06
C ALA A 669 51.84 7.11 0.33
N VAL A 670 52.55 6.16 0.95
CA VAL A 670 52.42 5.75 2.36
C VAL A 670 53.74 6.10 3.05
N MET A 671 53.69 6.64 4.27
CA MET A 671 54.90 6.90 5.05
C MET A 671 55.48 5.59 5.59
N ARG A 672 56.77 5.33 5.34
CA ARG A 672 57.51 4.17 5.85
C ARG A 672 58.86 4.63 6.39
N SER A 673 59.09 4.39 7.67
CA SER A 673 60.30 4.82 8.38
C SER A 673 60.59 6.31 8.22
N GLY A 674 59.56 7.15 8.28
CA GLY A 674 59.65 8.61 8.12
C GLY A 674 59.85 9.11 6.68
N VAL A 675 59.82 8.24 5.67
CA VAL A 675 59.99 8.60 4.25
C VAL A 675 58.75 8.21 3.43
N TRP A 676 58.37 9.06 2.47
CA TRP A 676 57.26 8.77 1.55
C TRP A 676 57.61 7.66 0.56
N SER A 677 56.87 6.55 0.60
CA SER A 677 56.97 5.43 -0.34
C SER A 677 55.82 5.45 -1.35
N SER A 678 56.10 5.43 -2.65
CA SER A 678 55.09 5.29 -3.72
C SER A 678 54.39 3.93 -3.72
N ASN A 679 54.97 2.92 -3.06
CA ASN A 679 54.26 1.68 -2.77
C ASN A 679 53.22 1.92 -1.66
N THR A 680 51.99 2.23 -2.08
CA THR A 680 50.84 2.46 -1.19
C THR A 680 50.15 1.20 -0.70
N ALA A 681 50.74 0.02 -0.94
CA ALA A 681 50.17 -1.23 -0.47
C ALA A 681 50.15 -1.30 1.07
N LEU A 682 49.03 -1.72 1.63
CA LEU A 682 48.84 -1.90 3.06
C LEU A 682 48.57 -3.39 3.33
N PRO A 683 49.47 -4.11 4.02
CA PRO A 683 49.24 -5.51 4.33
C PRO A 683 48.21 -5.67 5.47
N PHE A 684 47.64 -6.86 5.55
CA PHE A 684 46.96 -7.35 6.73
C PHE A 684 47.67 -8.61 7.26
N SER A 685 47.93 -8.74 8.56
CA SER A 685 47.78 -7.72 9.61
C SER A 685 48.83 -6.59 9.46
N ALA A 686 48.64 -5.46 10.16
CA ALA A 686 49.68 -4.42 10.24
C ALA A 686 50.99 -5.04 10.76
N ASN A 687 52.02 -5.07 9.92
CA ASN A 687 53.28 -5.79 10.18
C ASN A 687 54.48 -4.86 10.40
N GLY A 688 54.23 -3.57 10.69
CA GLY A 688 55.27 -2.56 10.85
C GLY A 688 55.93 -2.11 9.53
N SER A 689 55.45 -2.56 8.37
CA SER A 689 55.98 -2.12 7.07
C SER A 689 55.72 -0.63 6.74
N TYR A 690 54.88 0.05 7.52
CA TYR A 690 54.56 1.47 7.39
C TYR A 690 54.48 2.12 8.78
N ASP A 691 54.56 3.46 8.82
CA ASP A 691 54.52 4.21 10.07
C ASP A 691 53.12 4.14 10.68
N SER A 692 53.00 3.39 11.78
CA SER A 692 51.72 3.04 12.38
C SER A 692 51.30 3.89 13.57
N GLN A 693 52.08 4.91 13.93
CA GLN A 693 51.83 5.75 15.10
C GLN A 693 50.69 6.74 14.83
N CYS A 694 49.71 6.75 15.73
CA CYS A 694 48.66 7.76 15.72
C CYS A 694 49.15 9.08 16.32
N PRO A 695 48.55 10.23 15.96
CA PRO A 695 48.94 11.53 16.51
C PRO A 695 48.79 11.55 18.05
N THR A 696 49.79 12.07 18.75
CA THR A 696 49.71 12.34 20.20
C THR A 696 48.87 13.60 20.45
N GLY A 697 48.01 13.60 21.48
CA GLY A 697 47.21 14.78 21.85
C GLY A 697 45.79 14.82 21.26
N LEU A 698 45.23 13.68 20.85
CA LEU A 698 43.80 13.60 20.53
C LEU A 698 42.96 14.03 21.74
N THR A 699 41.94 14.87 21.53
CA THR A 699 41.03 15.33 22.59
C THR A 699 40.28 14.16 23.21
N ASP A 700 39.75 14.31 24.43
CA ASP A 700 38.90 13.28 25.04
C ASP A 700 37.68 12.96 24.16
N GLU A 701 37.09 13.97 23.54
CA GLU A 701 36.02 13.79 22.56
C GLU A 701 36.50 12.99 21.33
N GLN A 702 37.71 13.23 20.84
CA GLN A 702 38.29 12.39 19.79
C GLN A 702 38.50 10.98 20.32
N ARG A 703 39.10 10.77 21.50
CA ARG A 703 39.34 9.44 22.07
C ARG A 703 38.06 8.65 22.34
N ASP A 704 37.06 9.26 22.95
CA ASP A 704 35.76 8.66 23.28
C ASP A 704 34.96 8.34 22.01
N ASN A 705 34.98 9.23 21.00
CA ASN A 705 34.40 8.95 19.69
C ASN A 705 35.20 7.93 18.87
N LEU A 706 36.49 7.74 19.17
CA LEU A 706 37.37 6.75 18.54
C LEU A 706 37.22 5.35 19.13
N GLN A 707 36.50 5.20 20.27
CA GLN A 707 36.40 3.94 21.02
C GLN A 707 37.76 3.25 21.25
N ILE A 708 38.84 4.04 21.30
CA ILE A 708 40.16 3.52 21.66
C ILE A 708 40.06 3.24 23.16
N PRO A 709 40.08 1.97 23.62
CA PRO A 709 40.06 1.68 25.04
C PRO A 709 41.21 2.47 25.67
N ALA A 710 41.01 3.06 26.85
CA ALA A 710 42.07 3.79 27.55
C ALA A 710 43.36 2.95 27.72
N ASN A 711 43.22 1.61 27.66
CA ASN A 711 44.31 0.63 27.54
C ASN A 711 43.93 -0.45 26.50
N PRO A 712 44.28 -0.30 25.20
CA PRO A 712 44.09 -1.38 24.24
C PRO A 712 45.09 -2.51 24.55
N PRO A 713 44.72 -3.80 24.43
CA PRO A 713 45.68 -4.89 24.57
C PRO A 713 46.85 -4.71 23.57
N PRO A 714 48.12 -4.81 24.01
CA PRO A 714 49.29 -4.54 23.16
C PRO A 714 49.44 -5.47 21.94
N SER A 715 48.63 -6.53 21.84
CA SER A 715 48.64 -7.51 20.74
C SER A 715 47.48 -7.35 19.75
N THR A 716 46.62 -6.34 19.92
CA THR A 716 45.45 -6.16 19.08
C THR A 716 45.63 -5.01 18.10
N LEU A 717 45.29 -5.24 16.82
CA LEU A 717 45.35 -4.30 15.69
C LEU A 717 44.62 -2.96 15.89
N TYR A 718 43.94 -2.80 17.03
CA TYR A 718 43.18 -1.62 17.43
C TYR A 718 44.13 -0.47 17.77
N GLY A 719 44.26 0.48 16.84
CA GLY A 719 45.09 1.68 17.01
C GLY A 719 46.29 1.77 16.06
N SER A 720 46.39 0.93 15.03
CA SER A 720 47.34 1.20 13.95
C SER A 720 46.83 2.35 13.08
N CYS A 721 47.58 3.46 13.06
CA CYS A 721 47.33 4.54 12.12
C CYS A 721 48.09 4.29 10.83
N VAL A 722 47.77 5.00 9.76
CA VAL A 722 48.56 5.05 8.54
C VAL A 722 48.67 6.50 8.13
N THR A 723 49.90 6.91 7.79
CA THR A 723 50.14 8.23 7.21
C THR A 723 50.14 8.09 5.69
N LEU A 724 49.16 8.71 5.04
CA LEU A 724 48.93 8.66 3.61
C LEU A 724 49.15 10.03 2.99
N ARG A 725 49.57 10.04 1.72
CA ARG A 725 49.63 11.23 0.89
C ARG A 725 48.73 11.08 -0.31
N PHE A 726 47.99 12.14 -0.61
CA PHE A 726 47.11 12.27 -1.76
C PHE A 726 47.54 13.44 -2.63
N PRO A 727 47.32 13.37 -3.96
CA PRO A 727 47.70 14.44 -4.89
C PRO A 727 46.87 15.72 -4.68
N GLY A 728 45.73 15.61 -3.98
CA GLY A 728 44.87 16.71 -3.59
C GLY A 728 43.71 16.22 -2.72
N HIS A 729 42.64 17.01 -2.65
CA HIS A 729 41.42 16.63 -1.93
C HIS A 729 40.56 15.62 -2.71
N PRO A 730 39.55 14.99 -2.09
CA PRO A 730 38.64 14.07 -2.79
C PRO A 730 37.87 14.81 -3.87
N CYS A 731 37.78 14.19 -5.05
CA CYS A 731 37.07 14.76 -6.18
C CYS A 731 35.88 13.90 -6.56
N ASN A 732 34.79 14.56 -6.96
CA ASN A 732 33.66 13.91 -7.58
C ASN A 732 34.06 13.48 -9.00
N ALA A 733 34.14 12.16 -9.20
CA ALA A 733 34.58 11.59 -10.47
C ALA A 733 33.49 11.55 -11.55
N THR A 734 32.22 11.77 -11.18
CA THR A 734 31.12 11.92 -12.13
C THR A 734 30.35 13.21 -11.85
N PRO A 735 30.97 14.38 -12.07
CA PRO A 735 30.31 15.66 -11.86
C PRO A 735 29.14 15.82 -12.82
N SER A 736 28.04 16.40 -12.33
CA SER A 736 26.94 16.78 -13.22
C SER A 736 27.32 18.01 -14.06
N PRO A 737 26.57 18.30 -15.14
CA PRO A 737 26.75 19.55 -15.90
C PRO A 737 26.57 20.84 -15.08
N ARG A 738 25.99 20.76 -13.87
CA ARG A 738 25.86 21.91 -12.97
C ARG A 738 27.09 22.13 -12.10
N GLU A 739 27.95 21.13 -11.91
CA GLU A 739 29.15 21.24 -11.11
C GLU A 739 30.29 21.84 -11.94
N THR A 740 30.25 23.15 -12.15
CA THR A 740 31.25 23.86 -12.94
C THR A 740 31.86 25.02 -12.15
N PRO A 741 33.06 25.49 -12.55
CA PRO A 741 33.63 26.71 -11.98
C PRO A 741 32.73 27.94 -12.15
N ALA A 742 31.95 28.00 -13.24
CA ALA A 742 30.97 29.07 -13.46
C ALA A 742 29.88 29.08 -12.38
N ASN A 743 29.55 27.91 -11.81
CA ASN A 743 28.65 27.77 -10.68
C ASN A 743 29.40 27.69 -9.35
N GLY A 744 30.65 28.15 -9.27
CA GLY A 744 31.42 28.21 -8.03
C GLY A 744 31.91 26.86 -7.49
N VAL A 745 31.87 25.78 -8.29
CA VAL A 745 32.47 24.49 -7.90
C VAL A 745 33.88 24.40 -8.46
N PRO A 746 34.92 24.31 -7.61
CA PRO A 746 36.31 24.22 -8.08
C PRO A 746 36.55 22.99 -8.94
N VAL A 747 37.41 23.16 -9.95
CA VAL A 747 37.99 22.03 -10.69
C VAL A 747 38.86 21.22 -9.74
N CYS A 748 38.84 19.90 -9.91
CA CYS A 748 39.69 19.03 -9.12
C CYS A 748 41.18 19.25 -9.41
N THR A 749 41.95 19.41 -8.34
CA THR A 749 43.37 19.77 -8.36
C THR A 749 44.26 18.77 -9.10
N TRP A 750 43.86 17.49 -9.11
CA TRP A 750 44.62 16.41 -9.75
C TRP A 750 43.93 15.78 -10.96
N ASN A 751 42.73 16.25 -11.34
CA ASN A 751 42.05 15.84 -12.57
C ASN A 751 41.07 16.93 -13.04
N SER A 752 41.38 17.62 -14.13
CA SER A 752 40.57 18.74 -14.60
C SER A 752 39.17 18.37 -15.11
N ALA A 753 38.90 17.08 -15.35
CA ALA A 753 37.57 16.58 -15.71
C ALA A 753 36.65 16.35 -14.50
N TYR A 754 37.19 16.41 -13.28
CA TYR A 754 36.47 16.19 -12.04
C TYR A 754 36.25 17.51 -11.29
N THR A 755 35.34 17.49 -10.32
CA THR A 755 35.05 18.63 -9.46
C THR A 755 35.47 18.34 -8.03
N GLN A 756 35.85 19.37 -7.29
CA GLN A 756 36.31 19.25 -5.91
C GLN A 756 35.48 20.17 -5.01
N PRO A 757 34.25 19.74 -4.64
CA PRO A 757 33.34 20.59 -3.89
C PRO A 757 33.70 20.75 -2.41
N THR A 758 34.64 19.93 -1.91
CA THR A 758 34.96 19.90 -0.48
C THR A 758 36.38 19.42 -0.23
N THR A 759 36.90 19.70 0.96
CA THR A 759 38.27 19.38 1.38
C THR A 759 38.31 18.31 2.47
N TRP A 760 39.43 17.60 2.58
CA TRP A 760 39.70 16.67 3.68
C TRP A 760 39.61 17.40 5.03
N LYS A 761 38.95 16.80 6.02
CA LYS A 761 38.96 17.27 7.41
C LYS A 761 39.15 16.12 8.40
N VAL A 762 39.58 16.47 9.61
CA VAL A 762 39.62 15.54 10.74
C VAL A 762 38.21 15.01 11.02
N GLY A 763 38.09 13.71 11.20
CA GLY A 763 36.82 13.00 11.39
C GLY A 763 36.19 12.45 10.11
N ASP A 764 36.65 12.87 8.92
CA ASP A 764 36.22 12.29 7.65
C ASP A 764 36.49 10.78 7.62
N ARG A 765 35.65 10.04 6.90
CA ARG A 765 35.84 8.61 6.67
C ARG A 765 35.91 8.29 5.19
N PHE A 766 36.64 7.23 4.90
CA PHE A 766 36.75 6.70 3.55
C PHE A 766 36.98 5.19 3.61
N ILE A 767 36.71 4.55 2.48
CA ILE A 767 36.95 3.14 2.24
C ILE A 767 37.92 2.96 1.07
N ASP A 768 38.55 1.80 0.95
CA ASP A 768 39.23 1.46 -0.29
C ASP A 768 38.24 1.05 -1.38
N ASP A 769 38.37 1.69 -2.55
CA ASP A 769 37.62 1.37 -3.75
C ASP A 769 38.37 0.30 -4.57
N TYR A 770 37.93 -0.95 -4.42
CA TYR A 770 38.48 -2.13 -5.13
C TYR A 770 38.09 -2.18 -6.63
N SER A 771 37.32 -1.21 -7.16
CA SER A 771 36.73 -1.32 -8.51
C SER A 771 37.72 -1.14 -9.68
N VAL A 772 38.91 -0.59 -9.45
CA VAL A 772 39.78 -0.15 -10.55
C VAL A 772 40.72 -1.26 -11.01
N GLY A 773 40.17 -2.26 -11.70
CA GLY A 773 40.94 -3.30 -12.39
C GLY A 773 40.17 -4.53 -12.90
N SER A 774 38.99 -4.85 -12.34
CA SER A 774 38.16 -5.97 -12.83
C SER A 774 36.92 -5.44 -13.54
N THR A 775 36.81 -5.66 -14.86
CA THR A 775 35.64 -5.35 -15.71
C THR A 775 34.38 -6.18 -15.39
N VAL A 776 34.31 -6.81 -14.22
CA VAL A 776 33.17 -7.61 -13.79
C VAL A 776 32.12 -6.67 -13.18
N ASN A 777 30.97 -6.53 -13.85
CA ASN A 777 29.79 -5.82 -13.34
C ASN A 777 29.56 -6.10 -11.84
N LEU A 778 29.79 -5.10 -11.00
CA LEU A 778 30.02 -5.20 -9.55
C LEU A 778 28.77 -5.45 -8.69
N PHE A 779 27.64 -5.91 -9.25
CA PHE A 779 26.38 -6.07 -8.49
C PHE A 779 25.48 -7.25 -8.90
N PRO A 780 25.92 -8.53 -8.88
CA PRO A 780 24.96 -9.58 -8.60
C PRO A 780 24.52 -9.47 -7.13
N ALA A 781 23.22 -9.48 -6.88
CA ALA A 781 22.57 -9.31 -5.56
C ALA A 781 22.96 -10.35 -4.48
N SER A 782 23.87 -11.28 -4.76
CA SER A 782 24.47 -12.17 -3.77
C SER A 782 25.62 -11.46 -3.04
N ALA A 783 25.23 -10.63 -2.07
CA ALA A 783 26.03 -9.71 -1.27
C ALA A 783 27.07 -10.35 -0.31
N GLN A 784 27.97 -11.22 -0.77
CA GLN A 784 28.83 -11.97 0.16
C GLN A 784 30.35 -11.84 0.04
N GLN A 785 30.94 -11.13 -0.94
CA GLN A 785 32.40 -11.30 -1.17
C GLN A 785 33.29 -10.06 -1.29
N ARG A 786 32.83 -8.83 -1.06
CA ARG A 786 33.76 -7.68 -1.09
C ARG A 786 33.46 -6.71 0.05
N SER A 787 34.23 -6.83 1.13
CA SER A 787 34.27 -5.82 2.20
C SER A 787 35.47 -4.92 1.96
N SER A 788 35.27 -3.61 2.11
CA SER A 788 36.33 -2.61 2.14
C SER A 788 36.75 -2.32 3.59
N GLU A 789 37.99 -1.93 3.81
CA GLU A 789 38.48 -1.42 5.08
C GLU A 789 38.03 0.03 5.29
N TYR A 790 37.56 0.35 6.49
CA TYR A 790 37.15 1.71 6.86
C TYR A 790 38.28 2.48 7.54
N PHE A 791 38.61 3.62 6.96
CA PHE A 791 39.58 4.56 7.50
C PHE A 791 38.88 5.78 8.09
N ARG A 792 39.45 6.34 9.17
CA ARG A 792 39.02 7.62 9.75
C ARG A 792 40.19 8.58 9.84
N VAL A 793 40.01 9.78 9.32
CA VAL A 793 41.02 10.83 9.32
C VAL A 793 41.20 11.41 10.73
N LEU A 794 42.41 11.36 11.27
CA LEU A 794 42.79 11.91 12.58
C LEU A 794 43.56 13.22 12.47
N ALA A 795 44.30 13.41 11.37
CA ALA A 795 45.01 14.64 11.07
C ALA A 795 45.01 14.89 9.56
N VAL A 796 44.93 16.17 9.17
CA VAL A 796 45.03 16.64 7.79
C VAL A 796 46.00 17.80 7.76
N SER A 797 46.92 17.81 6.80
CA SER A 797 47.82 18.93 6.55
C SER A 797 48.14 19.00 5.05
N THR A 798 48.33 20.21 4.54
CA THR A 798 48.80 20.43 3.17
C THR A 798 50.32 20.51 3.19
N GLU A 799 50.98 19.69 2.37
CA GLU A 799 52.44 19.73 2.19
C GLU A 799 52.85 20.93 1.31
N PRO A 800 54.13 21.37 1.35
CA PRO A 800 54.59 22.51 0.54
C PRO A 800 54.38 22.37 -0.97
N ASP A 801 54.26 21.14 -1.48
CA ASP A 801 53.98 20.83 -2.89
C ASP A 801 52.47 20.82 -3.23
N GLY A 802 51.61 21.20 -2.29
CA GLY A 802 50.16 21.23 -2.44
C GLY A 802 49.46 19.88 -2.23
N LYS A 803 50.22 18.80 -2.00
CA LYS A 803 49.65 17.48 -1.70
C LYS A 803 49.05 17.44 -0.31
N ILE A 804 48.10 16.53 -0.10
CA ILE A 804 47.44 16.38 1.19
C ILE A 804 48.03 15.20 1.94
N LYS A 805 48.63 15.49 3.08
CA LYS A 805 49.04 14.50 4.08
C LYS A 805 47.89 14.26 5.03
N ILE A 806 47.46 13.01 5.15
CA ILE A 806 46.49 12.58 6.16
C ILE A 806 47.11 11.52 7.07
N VAL A 807 46.76 11.56 8.35
CA VAL A 807 46.98 10.45 9.27
C VAL A 807 45.61 9.84 9.52
N ALA A 808 45.41 8.59 9.13
CA ALA A 808 44.13 7.90 9.25
C ALA A 808 44.24 6.69 10.18
N GLN A 809 43.24 6.49 11.03
CA GLN A 809 43.05 5.25 11.77
C GLN A 809 42.61 4.16 10.79
N ARG A 810 43.33 3.04 10.77
CA ARG A 810 42.91 1.79 10.11
C ARG A 810 41.89 1.05 10.97
N ASP A 811 41.03 0.26 10.34
CA ASP A 811 39.97 -0.50 11.02
C ASP A 811 39.19 0.40 12.00
N SER A 812 38.84 1.61 11.55
CA SER A 812 38.29 2.67 12.41
C SER A 812 36.89 2.38 12.96
N VAL A 813 36.32 1.24 12.58
CA VAL A 813 35.04 0.70 13.02
C VAL A 813 35.14 -0.84 13.02
N TRP A 814 34.67 -1.51 14.07
CA TRP A 814 34.94 -2.93 14.42
C TRP A 814 34.30 -4.01 13.51
N ASP A 815 34.25 -3.77 12.20
CA ASP A 815 33.01 -4.03 11.48
C ASP A 815 33.25 -4.56 10.06
N TYR A 816 33.16 -5.88 9.90
CA TYR A 816 33.13 -6.56 8.61
C TYR A 816 31.68 -6.91 8.22
N CYS A 817 31.41 -7.18 6.94
CA CYS A 817 30.07 -7.45 6.37
C CYS A 817 29.27 -8.63 6.97
N CYS A 818 29.73 -9.32 8.02
CA CYS A 818 29.03 -10.44 8.63
C CYS A 818 28.44 -10.07 10.00
N SER A 819 27.11 -10.12 10.11
CA SER A 819 26.36 -9.89 11.35
C SER A 819 26.40 -11.07 12.33
N ALA A 820 27.25 -12.09 12.08
CA ALA A 820 27.18 -13.38 12.77
C ALA A 820 28.24 -13.54 13.89
N ARG A 821 27.73 -13.42 15.12
CA ARG A 821 28.23 -13.97 16.42
C ARG A 821 29.37 -13.23 17.13
N LYS A 822 29.10 -12.96 18.43
CA LYS A 822 30.11 -12.77 19.49
C LYS A 822 31.19 -13.86 19.38
N GLY A 823 32.43 -13.46 19.09
CA GLY A 823 33.63 -14.28 19.30
C GLY A 823 34.29 -14.90 18.06
N GLY A 824 33.72 -14.78 16.86
CA GLY A 824 34.38 -15.20 15.61
C GLY A 824 35.01 -14.01 14.89
N ARG A 825 36.28 -14.12 14.46
CA ARG A 825 36.90 -13.11 13.58
C ARG A 825 36.09 -13.08 12.27
N CYS A 826 35.43 -11.97 11.99
CA CYS A 826 34.59 -11.75 10.80
C CYS A 826 35.42 -11.38 9.56
N VAL A 827 36.71 -11.74 9.55
CA VAL A 827 37.59 -11.61 8.38
C VAL A 827 37.48 -12.91 7.59
N ILE A 828 36.88 -12.86 6.41
CA ILE A 828 36.73 -13.98 5.47
C ILE A 828 38.11 -14.43 4.94
N GLY A 829 39.12 -13.55 4.98
CA GLY A 829 40.54 -13.87 4.76
C GLY A 829 41.41 -12.61 4.62
N ASP A 830 42.74 -12.76 4.63
CA ASP A 830 43.70 -11.65 4.60
C ASP A 830 43.55 -10.73 3.36
N LEU A 831 43.01 -11.27 2.27
CA LEU A 831 42.74 -10.51 1.03
C LEU A 831 41.65 -9.43 1.18
N GLN A 832 40.79 -9.54 2.20
CA GLN A 832 39.68 -8.61 2.44
C GLN A 832 40.15 -7.24 2.96
N VAL A 833 41.40 -7.14 3.40
CA VAL A 833 41.98 -5.99 4.14
C VAL A 833 43.41 -5.68 3.68
N SER A 834 43.83 -6.31 2.57
CA SER A 834 45.09 -6.03 1.89
C SER A 834 44.85 -5.06 0.74
N HIS A 835 45.64 -4.00 0.68
CA HIS A 835 45.52 -2.96 -0.35
C HIS A 835 46.65 -3.12 -1.35
N ALA A 836 46.34 -3.17 -2.65
CA ALA A 836 47.35 -3.15 -3.71
C ALA A 836 47.89 -1.72 -3.93
N THR A 837 49.11 -1.57 -4.44
CA THR A 837 49.65 -0.25 -4.78
C THR A 837 48.72 0.50 -5.76
N GLY A 838 48.43 1.76 -5.45
CA GLY A 838 47.64 2.66 -6.30
C GLY A 838 46.12 2.60 -6.12
N TRP A 839 45.63 2.04 -5.01
CA TRP A 839 44.22 2.04 -4.63
C TRP A 839 43.63 3.46 -4.44
N PHE A 840 42.31 3.57 -4.53
CA PHE A 840 41.57 4.82 -4.34
C PHE A 840 40.93 4.84 -2.95
N ALA A 841 41.10 5.95 -2.23
CA ALA A 841 40.27 6.29 -1.09
C ALA A 841 38.96 6.86 -1.60
N GLN A 842 37.85 6.17 -1.38
CA GLN A 842 36.51 6.65 -1.67
C GLN A 842 35.84 7.13 -0.39
N MET A 843 35.38 8.37 -0.37
CA MET A 843 34.72 8.95 0.79
C MET A 843 33.45 8.19 1.12
N ALA A 844 33.22 7.99 2.41
CA ALA A 844 32.06 7.31 2.93
C ALA A 844 31.52 8.06 4.17
N PRO A 845 30.20 8.06 4.39
CA PRO A 845 29.64 8.56 5.64
C PRO A 845 30.06 7.69 6.82
N GLY A 846 29.86 8.22 8.02
CA GLY A 846 30.15 7.51 9.25
C GLY A 846 29.17 6.37 9.50
N THR A 847 29.44 5.17 9.02
CA THR A 847 28.61 4.01 9.32
C THR A 847 29.24 3.13 10.40
N ARG A 848 28.43 2.30 11.05
CA ARG A 848 28.88 1.18 11.90
C ARG A 848 28.47 -0.10 11.14
N ASN A 849 29.20 -1.20 11.17
CA ASN A 849 28.75 -2.54 10.71
C ASN A 849 28.09 -2.57 9.31
N SER A 850 28.57 -1.76 8.36
CA SER A 850 27.92 -1.61 7.07
C SER A 850 28.76 -2.17 5.94
N CYS A 851 28.11 -2.86 5.00
CA CYS A 851 28.66 -2.98 3.66
C CYS A 851 28.46 -1.65 2.92
N ILE A 852 29.00 -1.51 1.71
CA ILE A 852 28.73 -0.34 0.85
C ILE A 852 27.20 -0.24 0.66
N GLY A 853 26.53 0.63 1.43
CA GLY A 853 25.07 0.71 1.39
C GLY A 853 24.33 1.45 2.51
N ASP A 854 24.89 1.68 3.71
CA ASP A 854 24.02 1.84 4.90
C ASP A 854 24.10 3.15 5.67
N GLY A 855 23.07 3.32 6.53
CA GLY A 855 22.67 4.53 7.23
C GLY A 855 23.45 4.93 8.47
N GLY A 856 23.35 6.21 8.82
CA GLY A 856 23.47 6.69 10.20
C GLY A 856 22.29 7.61 10.50
N PHE A 857 21.90 7.73 11.77
CA PHE A 857 20.90 8.69 12.22
C PHE A 857 21.63 9.91 12.76
N ALA A 858 21.27 11.15 12.42
CA ALA A 858 21.45 12.20 13.43
C ALA A 858 20.19 12.47 14.19
N VAL A 859 20.41 12.88 15.43
CA VAL A 859 19.42 13.23 16.41
C VAL A 859 19.76 14.61 16.86
N TRP A 860 18.76 15.48 16.91
CA TRP A 860 18.98 16.83 17.36
C TRP A 860 18.82 16.97 18.85
N ASN A 861 19.76 17.69 19.44
CA ASN A 861 19.62 18.18 20.79
C ASN A 861 18.47 19.18 20.83
N ARG A 862 17.48 18.85 21.67
CA ARG A 862 16.23 19.60 21.84
C ARG A 862 16.45 21.04 22.29
N GLN A 863 17.49 21.30 23.09
CA GLN A 863 17.78 22.60 23.67
C GLN A 863 18.65 23.46 22.75
N THR A 864 19.67 22.87 22.15
CA THR A 864 20.67 23.63 21.38
C THR A 864 20.40 23.68 19.88
N GLY A 865 19.52 22.81 19.37
CA GLY A 865 19.27 22.71 17.92
C GLY A 865 20.46 22.15 17.13
N SER A 866 21.48 21.61 17.82
CA SER A 866 22.62 20.93 17.20
C SER A 866 22.29 19.47 16.89
N ALA A 867 22.80 18.95 15.78
CA ALA A 867 22.69 17.55 15.43
C ALA A 867 23.81 16.74 16.09
N THR A 868 23.52 15.55 16.59
CA THR A 868 24.50 14.52 16.93
C THR A 868 24.28 13.33 16.02
N TYR A 869 25.31 12.95 15.26
CA TYR A 869 25.23 11.84 14.32
C TYR A 869 25.69 10.53 14.98
N PHE A 870 24.83 9.53 14.90
CA PHE A 870 24.97 8.18 15.41
C PHE A 870 25.16 7.20 14.24
N PRO A 871 26.38 6.67 14.07
CA PRO A 871 26.62 5.61 13.10
C PRO A 871 25.88 4.34 13.54
N VAL A 872 25.09 3.73 12.66
CA VAL A 872 24.36 2.47 12.96
C VAL A 872 24.71 1.36 11.98
N SER A 873 24.37 0.10 12.34
CA SER A 873 24.68 -1.09 11.54
C SER A 873 23.89 -1.22 10.24
N TYR A 874 24.36 -2.06 9.30
CA TYR A 874 23.59 -2.46 8.10
C TYR A 874 22.17 -2.87 8.45
N SER A 875 22.01 -3.54 9.59
CA SER A 875 20.72 -4.07 10.01
C SER A 875 19.63 -2.99 10.20
N PHE A 876 20.01 -1.72 10.31
CA PHE A 876 19.10 -0.58 10.39
C PHE A 876 18.61 -0.08 9.02
N GLY A 877 19.15 -0.61 7.93
CA GLY A 877 18.71 -0.31 6.56
C GLY A 877 17.29 -0.80 6.26
N GLY A 878 16.65 -0.18 5.27
CA GLY A 878 15.28 -0.49 4.83
C GLY A 878 14.20 0.28 5.59
N HIS A 879 12.96 -0.22 5.52
CA HIS A 879 11.84 0.38 6.26
C HIS A 879 11.94 0.06 7.74
N PHE A 880 11.67 1.06 8.57
CA PHE A 880 11.74 0.94 10.02
C PHE A 880 10.59 1.71 10.69
N ALA A 881 10.37 1.39 11.96
CA ALA A 881 9.48 2.10 12.86
C ALA A 881 10.20 2.35 14.19
N ILE A 882 9.98 3.54 14.73
CA ILE A 882 10.39 3.92 16.08
C ILE A 882 9.12 4.19 16.87
N GLY A 883 9.04 3.67 18.07
CA GLY A 883 7.91 3.87 18.97
C GLY A 883 8.31 3.66 20.41
N LYS A 884 7.34 3.57 21.32
CA LYS A 884 7.61 3.36 22.74
C LYS A 884 8.03 1.90 23.03
N GLY A 885 8.97 1.71 23.94
CA GLY A 885 9.34 0.40 24.49
C GLY A 885 8.48 0.04 25.70
N ILE A 886 8.53 -1.22 26.16
CA ILE A 886 7.76 -1.67 27.34
C ILE A 886 8.26 -0.98 28.61
N ASP A 887 9.59 -0.87 28.73
CA ASP A 887 10.29 -0.39 29.92
C ASP A 887 11.21 0.78 29.62
N SER A 888 11.08 1.37 28.43
CA SER A 888 11.87 2.53 28.05
C SER A 888 11.09 3.45 27.11
N PRO A 889 11.56 4.70 26.95
CA PRO A 889 10.87 5.67 26.11
C PRO A 889 10.84 5.27 24.63
N LEU A 890 11.73 4.39 24.18
CA LEU A 890 11.93 4.11 22.76
C LEU A 890 12.16 2.61 22.49
N SER A 891 11.77 2.17 21.30
CA SER A 891 12.09 0.90 20.71
C SER A 891 12.21 1.11 19.20
N PHE A 892 13.21 0.45 18.62
CA PHE A 892 13.49 0.49 17.19
C PHE A 892 13.15 -0.85 16.57
N LEU A 893 12.55 -0.81 15.39
CA LEU A 893 12.21 -1.97 14.62
C LEU A 893 12.50 -1.71 13.14
N SER A 894 13.33 -2.54 12.52
CA SER A 894 13.50 -2.60 11.06
C SER A 894 13.10 -3.95 10.53
N GLY A 895 13.14 -4.10 9.22
CA GLY A 895 12.90 -5.40 8.61
C GLY A 895 13.92 -6.48 8.89
N GLN A 896 15.00 -6.17 9.60
CA GLN A 896 16.04 -7.13 9.96
C GLN A 896 16.26 -7.25 11.48
N ILE A 897 15.97 -6.21 12.26
CA ILE A 897 16.24 -6.18 13.71
C ILE A 897 15.10 -5.56 14.51
N SER A 898 14.98 -6.01 15.77
CA SER A 898 14.27 -5.27 16.81
C SER A 898 15.25 -4.96 17.93
N ILE A 899 15.19 -3.74 18.43
CA ILE A 899 15.90 -3.31 19.63
C ILE A 899 14.84 -2.79 20.61
N PRO A 900 14.33 -3.65 21.50
CA PRO A 900 13.43 -3.22 22.54
C PRO A 900 14.18 -2.39 23.58
N ASN A 901 13.44 -1.49 24.24
CA ASN A 901 13.88 -0.79 25.45
C ASN A 901 15.20 0.01 25.30
N ILE A 902 15.25 0.96 24.37
CA ILE A 902 16.35 1.92 24.22
C ILE A 902 16.05 3.22 24.98
N ASN A 903 16.97 3.70 25.81
CA ASN A 903 16.76 4.91 26.62
C ASN A 903 16.93 6.18 25.78
N SER A 904 17.79 6.11 24.77
CA SER A 904 18.04 7.16 23.80
C SER A 904 18.29 6.57 22.42
N ILE A 905 18.25 7.38 21.37
CA ILE A 905 18.69 6.94 20.04
C ILE A 905 20.20 6.61 20.03
N GLY A 906 20.99 7.23 20.92
CA GLY A 906 22.40 6.88 21.09
C GLY A 906 22.64 5.43 21.51
N ASP A 907 21.67 4.82 22.20
CA ASP A 907 21.71 3.40 22.53
C ASP A 907 21.71 2.51 21.27
N LEU A 908 21.19 2.98 20.13
CA LEU A 908 21.21 2.22 18.86
C LEU A 908 22.63 1.96 18.39
N ALA A 909 23.53 2.89 18.64
CA ALA A 909 24.93 2.73 18.32
C ALA A 909 25.61 1.75 19.28
N GLN A 910 25.15 1.62 20.52
CA GLN A 910 25.86 0.89 21.59
C GLN A 910 25.31 -0.51 21.88
N LYS A 911 23.99 -0.71 21.75
CA LYS A 911 23.34 -1.98 22.06
C LYS A 911 23.46 -2.92 20.87
N ALA A 912 23.97 -4.12 21.13
CA ALA A 912 23.91 -5.19 20.15
C ALA A 912 22.43 -5.46 19.81
N PRO A 913 22.06 -5.49 18.52
CA PRO A 913 20.70 -5.84 18.15
C PRO A 913 20.37 -7.22 18.71
N VAL A 914 19.13 -7.41 19.16
CA VAL A 914 18.64 -8.77 19.40
C VAL A 914 18.51 -9.40 18.03
N SER A 915 19.56 -10.12 17.58
CA SER A 915 19.55 -10.81 16.29
C SER A 915 18.54 -11.96 16.37
N GLY A 916 17.30 -11.66 16.00
CA GLY A 916 16.19 -12.56 16.23
C GLY A 916 14.98 -12.23 15.36
N LEU A 917 15.20 -11.88 14.09
CA LEU A 917 14.26 -12.01 12.96
C LEU A 917 12.75 -11.72 13.27
N PRO A 918 12.36 -10.71 14.06
CA PRO A 918 10.96 -10.51 14.45
C PRO A 918 10.06 -10.22 13.24
N THR A 919 10.68 -9.83 12.15
CA THR A 919 10.08 -9.48 10.87
C THR A 919 10.24 -10.56 9.80
N ARG A 920 10.85 -11.73 10.07
CA ARG A 920 10.91 -12.79 9.05
C ARG A 920 9.50 -13.11 8.57
N GLY A 921 9.33 -13.26 7.26
CA GLY A 921 8.06 -13.69 6.69
C GLY A 921 7.54 -14.92 7.45
N PRO A 922 6.23 -15.02 7.71
CA PRO A 922 5.70 -16.14 8.47
C PRO A 922 6.04 -17.49 7.83
N VAL A 923 6.13 -18.51 8.68
CA VAL A 923 6.48 -19.88 8.34
C VAL A 923 5.39 -20.77 8.92
N PHE A 924 4.87 -21.69 8.12
CA PHE A 924 3.91 -22.69 8.57
C PHE A 924 4.41 -24.09 8.17
N ALA A 925 4.38 -25.03 9.12
CA ALA A 925 4.93 -26.38 9.01
C ALA A 925 6.36 -26.42 8.42
N GLY A 926 7.22 -25.47 8.81
CA GLY A 926 8.59 -25.34 8.33
C GLY A 926 8.74 -24.75 6.92
N VAL A 927 7.63 -24.42 6.24
CA VAL A 927 7.62 -23.86 4.88
C VAL A 927 7.47 -22.34 4.93
N ALA A 928 8.49 -21.64 4.41
CA ALA A 928 8.53 -20.18 4.30
C ALA A 928 8.07 -19.68 2.91
N SER A 929 8.12 -18.38 2.69
CA SER A 929 7.84 -17.73 1.39
C SER A 929 8.73 -18.26 0.25
N PRO A 930 8.17 -18.81 -0.84
CA PRO A 930 8.94 -19.14 -2.05
C PRO A 930 9.20 -17.91 -2.94
N ILE A 931 8.45 -16.81 -2.78
CA ILE A 931 8.61 -15.60 -3.60
C ILE A 931 9.72 -14.63 -3.11
N GLY A 932 10.43 -14.97 -2.02
CA GLY A 932 11.66 -14.25 -1.62
C GLY A 932 11.44 -12.78 -1.22
N SER A 933 12.38 -11.91 -1.59
CA SER A 933 12.47 -10.47 -1.23
C SER A 933 11.37 -9.57 -1.82
N THR A 934 10.22 -10.15 -2.18
CA THR A 934 9.07 -9.50 -2.83
C THR A 934 7.93 -9.21 -1.85
N THR A 935 8.16 -9.43 -0.56
CA THR A 935 7.33 -8.86 0.51
C THR A 935 8.09 -7.69 1.11
N GLN A 936 7.60 -6.49 0.86
CA GLN A 936 8.14 -5.28 1.46
C GLN A 936 7.41 -5.03 2.78
N GLN A 937 8.16 -4.57 3.77
CA GLN A 937 7.65 -4.39 5.12
C GLN A 937 7.37 -2.92 5.36
N TYR A 938 6.23 -2.60 5.94
CA TYR A 938 5.78 -1.27 6.29
C TYR A 938 5.40 -1.25 7.77
N LEU A 939 6.45 -1.31 8.59
CA LEU A 939 6.38 -1.46 10.03
C LEU A 939 5.68 -0.27 10.70
N SER A 940 4.86 -0.54 11.69
CA SER A 940 4.17 0.47 12.49
C SER A 940 4.31 0.17 13.99
N ARG A 941 4.81 1.18 14.73
CA ARG A 941 4.96 1.18 16.19
C ARG A 941 4.40 2.46 16.84
N ASN A 942 3.36 3.03 16.23
CA ASN A 942 2.84 4.35 16.61
C ASN A 942 1.95 4.34 17.88
N HIS A 943 1.70 3.18 18.50
CA HIS A 943 0.82 2.99 19.67
C HIS A 943 1.43 3.48 21.00
N ILE A 944 2.07 4.64 20.99
CA ILE A 944 2.89 5.15 22.10
C ILE A 944 2.09 5.52 23.36
N ALA A 945 0.77 5.70 23.22
CA ALA A 945 -0.14 5.98 24.31
C ALA A 945 -0.95 4.76 24.75
N ALA A 946 -0.70 3.58 24.15
CA ALA A 946 -1.37 2.35 24.52
C ALA A 946 -0.92 1.88 25.91
N PRO A 947 -1.70 1.02 26.59
CA PRO A 947 -1.26 0.37 27.83
C PRO A 947 0.04 -0.43 27.62
N ARG A 948 0.79 -0.66 28.71
CA ARG A 948 2.07 -1.39 28.67
C ARG A 948 1.96 -2.77 28.02
N SER A 949 0.82 -3.47 28.20
CA SER A 949 0.54 -4.77 27.56
C SER A 949 0.50 -4.70 26.03
N GLU A 950 0.15 -3.54 25.48
CA GLU A 950 0.05 -3.32 24.03
C GLU A 950 1.35 -2.75 23.42
N GLN A 951 2.26 -2.20 24.24
CA GLN A 951 3.54 -1.62 23.77
C GLN A 951 4.62 -2.63 23.37
N ARG A 952 4.32 -3.94 23.50
CA ARG A 952 5.26 -5.04 23.29
C ARG A 952 5.27 -5.63 21.88
N TRP A 953 4.31 -5.25 21.04
CA TRP A 953 4.15 -5.77 19.70
C TRP A 953 4.25 -4.66 18.66
N SER A 954 4.26 -5.02 17.38
CA SER A 954 4.18 -4.08 16.25
C SER A 954 3.34 -4.69 15.14
N MET A 955 2.98 -3.87 14.17
CA MET A 955 2.26 -4.31 12.97
C MET A 955 3.08 -4.07 11.73
N ASP A 956 2.82 -4.88 10.72
CA ASP A 956 3.44 -4.79 9.42
C ASP A 956 2.42 -5.14 8.34
N SER A 957 2.34 -4.30 7.33
CA SER A 957 1.66 -4.65 6.08
C SER A 957 2.69 -5.32 5.19
N ASN A 958 2.59 -6.63 5.07
CA ASN A 958 3.43 -7.43 4.17
C ASN A 958 2.99 -7.21 2.73
N ALA A 959 3.18 -5.98 2.23
CA ALA A 959 2.81 -5.62 0.88
C ALA A 959 3.62 -6.47 -0.12
N LEU A 960 2.93 -7.04 -1.11
CA LEU A 960 3.56 -7.77 -2.19
C LEU A 960 4.20 -6.77 -3.16
N LEU A 961 5.44 -6.35 -2.90
CA LEU A 961 6.19 -5.38 -3.68
C LEU A 961 7.69 -5.76 -3.67
N PRO A 962 8.44 -5.53 -4.75
CA PRO A 962 9.89 -5.70 -4.72
C PRO A 962 10.56 -4.67 -3.80
N SER A 963 11.79 -4.96 -3.39
CA SER A 963 12.53 -4.20 -2.38
C SER A 963 12.82 -2.73 -2.73
N ASP A 964 12.75 -2.37 -4.01
CA ASP A 964 13.02 -1.01 -4.49
C ASP A 964 11.78 -0.10 -4.50
N GLY A 965 10.58 -0.62 -4.20
CA GLY A 965 9.31 0.12 -4.15
C GLY A 965 8.80 0.65 -5.50
N ASN A 966 9.70 0.83 -6.48
CA ASN A 966 9.45 1.44 -7.79
C ASN A 966 9.15 0.41 -8.87
N ASN A 967 9.66 -0.82 -8.76
CA ASN A 967 9.31 -1.85 -9.72
C ASN A 967 7.97 -2.49 -9.34
N THR A 968 7.08 -2.67 -10.31
CA THR A 968 5.76 -3.26 -10.07
C THR A 968 5.79 -4.78 -10.09
N SER A 969 6.95 -5.39 -10.36
CA SER A 969 7.07 -6.82 -10.63
C SER A 969 7.47 -7.64 -9.41
N LEU A 970 6.75 -8.73 -9.16
CA LEU A 970 7.11 -9.78 -8.19
C LEU A 970 8.07 -10.83 -8.75
N GLY A 971 8.32 -10.82 -10.06
CA GLY A 971 9.15 -11.83 -10.72
C GLY A 971 8.71 -12.10 -12.15
N LEU A 972 9.60 -12.77 -12.88
CA LEU A 972 9.34 -13.26 -14.23
C LEU A 972 8.37 -14.45 -14.19
N ARG A 973 7.52 -14.55 -15.21
CA ARG A 973 6.64 -15.71 -15.44
C ARG A 973 6.49 -15.96 -16.94
N THR A 974 6.37 -17.23 -17.33
CA THR A 974 5.87 -17.59 -18.65
C THR A 974 4.36 -17.77 -18.58
N ILE A 975 3.66 -17.31 -19.63
CA ILE A 975 2.24 -17.56 -19.82
C ILE A 975 1.99 -17.91 -21.30
N THR A 976 1.28 -19.01 -21.55
CA THR A 976 1.05 -19.54 -22.90
C THR A 976 -0.43 -19.82 -23.08
N ASN A 977 -1.04 -19.33 -24.17
CA ASN A 977 -2.43 -19.67 -24.48
C ASN A 977 -2.52 -21.14 -24.83
N ILE A 978 -3.46 -21.87 -24.21
CA ILE A 978 -3.75 -23.27 -24.54
C ILE A 978 -4.95 -23.32 -25.48
N SER A 979 -6.05 -22.67 -25.09
CA SER A 979 -7.26 -22.58 -25.90
C SER A 979 -8.21 -21.53 -25.31
N GLY A 980 -8.75 -20.63 -26.14
CA GLY A 980 -9.70 -19.62 -25.69
C GLY A 980 -9.18 -18.84 -24.48
N SER A 981 -9.96 -18.83 -23.40
CA SER A 981 -9.59 -18.17 -22.13
C SER A 981 -8.67 -19.00 -21.22
N VAL A 982 -8.21 -20.19 -21.64
CA VAL A 982 -7.36 -21.07 -20.83
C VAL A 982 -5.88 -20.87 -21.18
N TRP A 983 -5.08 -20.61 -20.14
CA TRP A 983 -3.66 -20.33 -20.24
C TRP A 983 -2.87 -21.24 -19.31
N ARG A 984 -1.71 -21.72 -19.78
CA ARG A 984 -0.69 -22.31 -18.91
C ARG A 984 0.17 -21.19 -18.34
N ILE A 985 0.47 -21.25 -17.06
CA ILE A 985 1.23 -20.21 -16.34
C ILE A 985 2.25 -20.84 -15.38
N ASP A 986 3.40 -20.20 -15.23
CA ASP A 986 4.39 -20.58 -14.22
C ASP A 986 3.97 -20.08 -12.82
N VAL A 987 4.24 -20.89 -11.79
CA VAL A 987 4.08 -20.46 -10.38
C VAL A 987 5.33 -19.70 -9.95
N LEU A 988 5.13 -18.48 -9.44
CA LEU A 988 6.24 -17.66 -8.93
C LEU A 988 6.91 -18.33 -7.72
N GLY A 989 8.24 -18.19 -7.63
CA GLY A 989 9.03 -18.79 -6.56
C GLY A 989 9.41 -20.27 -6.78
N GLY A 990 8.95 -20.89 -7.87
CA GLY A 990 9.35 -22.24 -8.25
C GLY A 990 8.53 -23.33 -7.55
N ALA A 991 9.17 -24.15 -6.71
CA ALA A 991 8.59 -25.37 -6.16
C ALA A 991 7.32 -25.11 -5.35
N VAL A 992 6.22 -25.79 -5.69
CA VAL A 992 4.92 -25.66 -5.03
C VAL A 992 4.81 -26.69 -3.90
N ASN A 993 4.70 -26.25 -2.65
CA ASN A 993 4.37 -27.13 -1.52
C ASN A 993 2.86 -27.09 -1.23
N TYR A 994 2.12 -27.72 -2.13
CA TYR A 994 0.66 -27.60 -2.21
C TYR A 994 -0.12 -28.27 -1.08
N LYS A 995 0.55 -29.01 -0.18
CA LYS A 995 -0.08 -29.58 1.03
C LYS A 995 0.06 -28.68 2.26
N VAL A 996 0.90 -27.65 2.17
CA VAL A 996 1.19 -26.72 3.27
C VAL A 996 0.73 -25.30 2.94
N GLN A 997 0.92 -24.90 1.67
CA GLN A 997 0.60 -23.57 1.17
C GLN A 997 -0.40 -23.70 0.00
N PRO A 998 -1.63 -23.16 0.11
CA PRO A 998 -2.56 -23.13 -1.01
C PRO A 998 -1.98 -22.32 -2.16
N LEU A 999 -2.42 -22.54 -3.39
CA LEU A 999 -2.08 -21.61 -4.47
C LEU A 999 -2.94 -20.36 -4.32
N LEU A 1000 -2.27 -19.22 -4.40
CA LEU A 1000 -2.92 -17.92 -4.45
C LEU A 1000 -2.71 -17.34 -5.83
N GLY A 1001 -3.77 -16.79 -6.40
CA GLY A 1001 -3.69 -16.15 -7.69
C GLY A 1001 -4.67 -15.01 -7.84
N TRP A 1002 -4.30 -14.08 -8.71
CA TRP A 1002 -5.19 -13.02 -9.17
C TRP A 1002 -4.99 -12.82 -10.66
N SER A 1003 -6.01 -12.34 -11.34
CA SER A 1003 -5.85 -11.69 -12.63
C SER A 1003 -6.45 -10.31 -12.51
N GLY A 1004 -5.59 -9.34 -12.68
CA GLY A 1004 -5.96 -7.98 -12.54
C GLY A 1004 -6.53 -7.63 -11.16
N GLY A 1005 -7.74 -7.07 -11.11
CA GLY A 1005 -8.44 -6.80 -9.86
C GLY A 1005 -9.11 -8.03 -9.23
N LYS A 1006 -9.02 -9.21 -9.85
CA LYS A 1006 -9.86 -10.37 -9.52
C LYS A 1006 -9.07 -11.52 -8.91
N VAL A 1007 -9.53 -12.07 -7.79
CA VAL A 1007 -8.99 -13.30 -7.20
C VAL A 1007 -9.32 -14.50 -8.08
N LEU A 1008 -8.36 -15.42 -8.22
CA LEU A 1008 -8.56 -16.70 -8.90
C LEU A 1008 -9.03 -17.76 -7.91
N LYS A 1009 -10.12 -18.46 -8.22
CA LYS A 1009 -10.58 -19.61 -7.45
C LYS A 1009 -9.78 -20.84 -7.80
N ASP A 1010 -9.19 -21.49 -6.81
CA ASP A 1010 -8.59 -22.81 -6.99
C ASP A 1010 -9.68 -23.87 -7.17
N VAL A 1011 -9.66 -24.55 -8.32
CA VAL A 1011 -10.59 -25.63 -8.65
C VAL A 1011 -9.89 -26.97 -8.79
N SER A 1012 -8.61 -27.10 -8.39
CA SER A 1012 -7.77 -28.31 -8.55
C SER A 1012 -8.34 -29.53 -7.83
N GLY A 1013 -8.10 -30.75 -8.35
CA GLY A 1013 -8.81 -31.95 -7.94
C GLY A 1013 -8.93 -32.98 -9.07
N VAL A 1014 -9.20 -34.25 -8.73
CA VAL A 1014 -9.26 -35.36 -9.71
C VAL A 1014 -10.31 -35.21 -10.81
N SER A 1015 -11.34 -34.37 -10.60
CA SER A 1015 -12.41 -34.09 -11.57
C SER A 1015 -12.35 -32.67 -12.12
N SER A 1016 -11.26 -31.95 -11.88
CA SER A 1016 -11.08 -30.60 -12.40
C SER A 1016 -11.14 -30.62 -13.92
N GLN A 1017 -11.83 -29.65 -14.51
CA GLN A 1017 -11.80 -29.40 -15.94
C GLN A 1017 -11.91 -27.90 -16.13
N LEU A 1018 -10.77 -27.25 -16.36
CA LEU A 1018 -10.69 -25.80 -16.34
C LEU A 1018 -11.44 -25.19 -17.52
N ALA A 1019 -11.53 -25.89 -18.66
CA ALA A 1019 -12.27 -25.42 -19.82
C ALA A 1019 -13.76 -25.17 -19.53
N SER A 1020 -14.39 -26.03 -18.72
CA SER A 1020 -15.79 -25.91 -18.28
C SER A 1020 -15.96 -25.13 -16.96
N ALA A 1021 -14.87 -24.80 -16.27
CA ALA A 1021 -14.93 -23.98 -15.07
C ALA A 1021 -15.35 -22.54 -15.39
N GLU A 1022 -15.73 -21.77 -14.37
CA GLU A 1022 -15.99 -20.34 -14.54
C GLU A 1022 -14.71 -19.56 -14.84
N ASP A 1023 -14.84 -18.37 -15.45
CA ASP A 1023 -13.72 -17.45 -15.58
C ASP A 1023 -13.17 -17.06 -14.20
N TYR A 1024 -11.88 -16.72 -14.17
CA TYR A 1024 -11.12 -16.41 -12.95
C TYR A 1024 -10.98 -17.61 -12.02
N THR A 1025 -10.66 -18.76 -12.61
CA THR A 1025 -10.31 -19.99 -11.90
C THR A 1025 -8.88 -20.40 -12.22
N LEU A 1026 -8.24 -21.14 -11.31
CA LEU A 1026 -6.92 -21.75 -11.50
C LEU A 1026 -6.99 -23.24 -11.20
N CYS A 1027 -6.08 -24.00 -11.81
CA CYS A 1027 -5.92 -25.42 -11.54
C CYS A 1027 -4.44 -25.81 -11.59
N TYR A 1028 -4.00 -26.58 -10.61
CA TYR A 1028 -2.68 -27.19 -10.52
C TYR A 1028 -2.80 -28.70 -10.67
N ALA A 1029 -2.18 -29.21 -11.73
CA ALA A 1029 -2.24 -30.62 -12.07
C ALA A 1029 -1.28 -31.41 -11.16
N LEU A 1030 -1.82 -32.28 -10.32
CA LEU A 1030 -1.04 -33.33 -9.65
C LEU A 1030 -1.02 -34.63 -10.48
N ARG A 1031 -1.93 -34.76 -11.45
CA ARG A 1031 -2.00 -35.89 -12.38
C ARG A 1031 -1.99 -35.44 -13.83
N ALA A 1032 -1.58 -36.35 -14.70
CA ALA A 1032 -1.76 -36.16 -16.12
C ALA A 1032 -3.26 -36.03 -16.46
N GLY A 1033 -3.59 -35.07 -17.34
CA GLY A 1033 -4.96 -34.78 -17.77
C GLY A 1033 -5.87 -34.10 -16.74
N GLU A 1034 -5.37 -33.79 -15.53
CA GLU A 1034 -6.20 -33.28 -14.44
C GLU A 1034 -6.82 -31.91 -14.70
N CYS A 1035 -6.06 -30.92 -15.19
CA CYS A 1035 -6.59 -29.55 -15.32
C CYS A 1035 -7.21 -29.29 -16.69
N VAL A 1036 -6.56 -29.81 -17.72
CA VAL A 1036 -6.97 -29.78 -19.13
C VAL A 1036 -6.48 -31.07 -19.78
N ALA A 1037 -7.12 -31.49 -20.87
CA ALA A 1037 -6.62 -32.62 -21.65
C ALA A 1037 -5.15 -32.41 -22.04
N GLY A 1038 -4.30 -33.40 -21.75
CA GLY A 1038 -2.86 -33.34 -22.02
C GLY A 1038 -2.01 -32.58 -20.99
N SER A 1039 -2.58 -32.05 -19.90
CA SER A 1039 -1.76 -31.49 -18.81
C SER A 1039 -0.87 -32.56 -18.19
N THR A 1040 0.31 -32.20 -17.71
CA THR A 1040 1.18 -33.09 -16.92
C THR A 1040 1.21 -32.64 -15.46
N ALA A 1041 1.58 -33.55 -14.55
CA ALA A 1041 1.79 -33.19 -13.15
C ALA A 1041 2.81 -32.05 -13.00
N GLY A 1042 2.56 -31.11 -12.09
CA GLY A 1042 3.37 -29.91 -11.85
C GLY A 1042 3.01 -28.70 -12.72
N GLN A 1043 2.10 -28.83 -13.70
CA GLN A 1043 1.67 -27.70 -14.52
C GLN A 1043 0.51 -26.94 -13.87
N THR A 1044 0.54 -25.61 -14.00
CA THR A 1044 -0.53 -24.72 -13.54
C THR A 1044 -1.23 -24.06 -14.72
N PHE A 1045 -2.55 -23.97 -14.62
CA PHE A 1045 -3.42 -23.38 -15.62
C PHE A 1045 -4.35 -22.36 -14.97
N VAL A 1046 -4.72 -21.33 -15.74
CA VAL A 1046 -5.69 -20.31 -15.34
C VAL A 1046 -6.71 -20.09 -16.46
N LYS A 1047 -7.97 -19.86 -16.10
CA LYS A 1047 -9.01 -19.41 -17.03
C LYS A 1047 -9.24 -17.92 -16.85
N VAL A 1048 -8.70 -17.11 -17.77
CA VAL A 1048 -8.78 -15.65 -17.76
C VAL A 1048 -9.10 -15.16 -19.17
N PRO A 1049 -10.20 -14.42 -19.37
CA PRO A 1049 -10.69 -14.07 -20.70
C PRO A 1049 -9.82 -13.07 -21.47
N TYR A 1050 -9.15 -12.13 -20.77
CA TYR A 1050 -8.53 -10.96 -21.42
C TYR A 1050 -7.07 -10.74 -21.02
N VAL A 1051 -6.26 -11.80 -21.02
CA VAL A 1051 -4.87 -11.75 -20.53
C VAL A 1051 -4.02 -10.69 -21.22
N TYR A 1052 -3.39 -9.85 -20.40
CA TYR A 1052 -2.36 -8.91 -20.81
C TYR A 1052 -0.98 -9.46 -20.43
N GLN A 1053 -0.13 -9.70 -21.43
CA GLN A 1053 1.16 -10.38 -21.27
C GLN A 1053 2.31 -9.38 -21.16
N THR A 1054 2.93 -9.31 -19.98
CA THR A 1054 4.12 -8.50 -19.70
C THR A 1054 5.40 -9.31 -19.52
N GLY A 1055 5.31 -10.64 -19.46
CA GLY A 1055 6.41 -11.54 -19.04
C GLY A 1055 6.72 -11.49 -17.54
N THR A 1056 6.01 -10.66 -16.79
CA THR A 1056 6.23 -10.41 -15.35
C THR A 1056 4.93 -10.53 -14.57
N CYS A 1057 4.99 -11.00 -13.33
CA CYS A 1057 3.90 -10.79 -12.40
C CYS A 1057 3.94 -9.41 -11.78
N GLU A 1058 2.81 -8.69 -11.80
CA GLU A 1058 2.71 -7.33 -11.30
C GLU A 1058 1.51 -7.13 -10.38
N VAL A 1059 1.71 -6.33 -9.33
CA VAL A 1059 0.72 -6.11 -8.25
C VAL A 1059 -0.02 -4.77 -8.38
N SER A 1060 0.69 -3.65 -8.48
CA SER A 1060 0.06 -2.34 -8.55
C SER A 1060 -0.60 -2.06 -9.91
N LYS A 1061 -0.11 -2.69 -10.99
CA LYS A 1061 -0.71 -2.58 -12.33
C LYS A 1061 -1.94 -3.46 -12.50
N ALA A 1062 -2.20 -4.37 -11.56
CA ALA A 1062 -3.24 -5.38 -11.75
C ALA A 1062 -4.66 -4.77 -11.76
N PHE A 1063 -4.97 -3.59 -11.21
CA PHE A 1063 -6.39 -3.18 -11.17
C PHE A 1063 -7.04 -2.97 -12.53
N TRP A 1064 -6.23 -2.66 -13.54
CA TRP A 1064 -6.71 -2.24 -14.84
C TRP A 1064 -6.41 -3.25 -15.95
N ALA A 1065 -5.32 -4.02 -15.82
CA ALA A 1065 -5.00 -5.09 -16.75
C ALA A 1065 -5.16 -6.44 -16.08
N GLU A 1066 -5.82 -7.33 -16.81
CA GLU A 1066 -5.94 -8.75 -16.48
C GLU A 1066 -4.58 -9.43 -16.67
N MET A 1067 -3.71 -9.31 -15.66
CA MET A 1067 -2.38 -9.90 -15.61
C MET A 1067 -2.38 -11.07 -14.62
N PRO A 1068 -2.54 -12.32 -15.09
CA PRO A 1068 -2.66 -13.45 -14.19
C PRO A 1068 -1.35 -13.72 -13.45
N CYS A 1069 -1.38 -13.72 -12.14
CA CYS A 1069 -0.28 -14.12 -11.27
C CYS A 1069 -0.71 -15.33 -10.46
N VAL A 1070 0.19 -16.30 -10.31
CA VAL A 1070 0.00 -17.43 -9.40
C VAL A 1070 1.29 -17.65 -8.62
N PHE A 1071 1.16 -17.85 -7.32
CA PHE A 1071 2.28 -18.14 -6.43
C PHE A 1071 1.83 -19.13 -5.36
N SER A 1072 2.77 -19.88 -4.78
CA SER A 1072 2.47 -20.70 -3.62
C SER A 1072 2.27 -19.78 -2.42
N GLY A 1073 1.09 -19.92 -1.81
CA GLY A 1073 0.49 -18.99 -0.85
C GLY A 1073 1.41 -18.78 0.33
N THR A 1074 2.20 -17.73 0.22
CA THR A 1074 3.15 -17.35 1.25
C THR A 1074 2.37 -16.95 2.50
N PRO A 1075 2.64 -17.58 3.65
CA PRO A 1075 2.14 -17.13 4.93
C PRO A 1075 2.26 -15.60 5.06
N GLY A 1076 1.12 -14.92 5.20
CA GLY A 1076 1.06 -13.49 5.43
C GLY A 1076 1.36 -12.56 4.24
N ALA A 1077 1.61 -13.06 3.03
CA ALA A 1077 1.79 -12.20 1.85
C ALA A 1077 0.50 -11.46 1.47
N GLY A 1078 0.57 -10.14 1.27
CA GLY A 1078 -0.63 -9.34 0.98
C GLY A 1078 -1.59 -9.25 2.17
N THR A 1079 -1.06 -9.42 3.39
CA THR A 1079 -1.84 -9.33 4.63
C THR A 1079 -1.17 -8.37 5.62
N ILE A 1080 -1.96 -7.96 6.60
CA ILE A 1080 -1.52 -7.23 7.76
C ILE A 1080 -1.25 -8.24 8.87
N ARG A 1081 -0.05 -8.21 9.43
CA ARG A 1081 0.36 -9.06 10.56
C ARG A 1081 0.67 -8.24 11.79
N GLN A 1082 0.60 -8.93 12.93
CA GLN A 1082 0.98 -8.40 14.23
C GLN A 1082 1.95 -9.38 14.89
N PHE A 1083 3.02 -8.86 15.48
CA PHE A 1083 4.08 -9.69 16.05
C PHE A 1083 4.74 -9.04 17.25
N PHE A 1084 5.26 -9.86 18.15
CA PHE A 1084 6.01 -9.38 19.31
C PHE A 1084 7.38 -8.86 18.91
N THR A 1085 7.82 -7.83 19.62
CA THR A 1085 9.09 -7.13 19.36
C THR A 1085 10.04 -7.16 20.54
N ASP A 1086 9.56 -7.63 21.67
CA ASP A 1086 10.27 -7.75 22.94
C ASP A 1086 11.04 -9.07 23.08
N ARG A 1087 10.92 -9.96 22.10
CA ARG A 1087 11.57 -11.27 22.05
C ARG A 1087 11.88 -11.67 20.61
N ALA A 1088 12.81 -12.59 20.44
CA ALA A 1088 13.15 -13.12 19.13
C ALA A 1088 11.98 -13.93 18.53
N GLU A 1089 11.79 -13.84 17.22
CA GLU A 1089 10.88 -14.71 16.49
C GLU A 1089 11.60 -16.00 16.11
N VAL A 1090 11.06 -17.12 16.59
CA VAL A 1090 11.53 -18.46 16.29
C VAL A 1090 10.33 -19.23 15.76
N ASP A 1091 10.39 -19.58 14.48
CA ASP A 1091 9.39 -20.38 13.76
C ASP A 1091 7.98 -19.76 13.67
N SER A 1092 7.88 -18.43 13.70
CA SER A 1092 6.62 -17.67 13.52
C SER A 1092 5.59 -17.84 14.64
N ARG A 1093 6.03 -18.27 15.83
CA ARG A 1093 5.17 -18.44 17.02
C ARG A 1093 4.74 -17.11 17.62
N ASN A 1094 5.53 -16.07 17.40
CA ASN A 1094 5.31 -14.73 17.96
C ASN A 1094 4.70 -13.76 16.96
N GLN A 1095 4.06 -14.27 15.90
CA GLN A 1095 3.30 -13.48 14.92
C GLN A 1095 1.93 -14.08 14.59
N ARG A 1096 0.97 -13.24 14.18
CA ARG A 1096 -0.36 -13.64 13.67
C ARG A 1096 -0.73 -12.80 12.45
N ILE A 1097 -1.48 -13.40 11.53
CA ILE A 1097 -2.19 -12.65 10.50
C ILE A 1097 -3.42 -11.99 11.15
N VAL A 1098 -3.51 -10.67 11.01
CA VAL A 1098 -4.62 -9.88 11.55
C VAL A 1098 -5.71 -9.72 10.50
N SER A 1099 -5.36 -9.37 9.25
CA SER A 1099 -6.39 -9.08 8.25
C SER A 1099 -5.81 -8.95 6.84
N THR A 1100 -6.69 -9.04 5.84
CA THR A 1100 -6.42 -8.70 4.44
C THR A 1100 -6.85 -7.26 4.08
N ALA A 1101 -7.49 -6.53 5.00
CA ALA A 1101 -8.16 -5.25 4.79
C ALA A 1101 -9.11 -5.23 3.59
N LEU A 1102 -9.93 -6.29 3.51
CA LEU A 1102 -10.94 -6.47 2.46
C LEU A 1102 -10.33 -6.40 1.05
N SER A 1103 -9.09 -6.86 0.91
CA SER A 1103 -8.28 -6.67 -0.29
C SER A 1103 -7.67 -7.97 -0.75
N ALA A 1104 -7.56 -8.14 -2.06
CA ALA A 1104 -6.85 -9.26 -2.65
C ALA A 1104 -5.32 -9.03 -2.64
N PRO A 1105 -4.48 -10.07 -2.70
CA PRO A 1105 -3.02 -9.92 -2.63
C PRO A 1105 -2.47 -9.03 -3.74
N GLY A 1106 -2.96 -9.24 -4.96
CA GLY A 1106 -2.57 -8.51 -6.16
C GLY A 1106 -3.17 -7.12 -6.25
N THR A 1107 -3.85 -6.65 -5.20
CA THR A 1107 -4.51 -5.36 -5.23
C THR A 1107 -3.84 -4.30 -4.38
N VAL A 1108 -2.88 -4.67 -3.55
CA VAL A 1108 -2.21 -3.73 -2.63
C VAL A 1108 -1.46 -2.63 -3.39
N PRO A 1109 -1.66 -1.35 -3.02
CA PRO A 1109 -1.00 -0.22 -3.67
C PRO A 1109 0.48 -0.13 -3.25
N HIS A 1110 1.25 0.67 -3.99
CA HIS A 1110 2.64 0.98 -3.63
C HIS A 1110 2.69 1.62 -2.25
N TYR A 1111 3.51 1.08 -1.34
CA TYR A 1111 3.65 1.56 0.04
C TYR A 1111 2.51 1.18 1.01
N TRP A 1112 1.71 0.16 0.67
CA TRP A 1112 0.54 -0.25 1.47
C TRP A 1112 0.90 -0.50 2.94
N GLN A 1113 0.34 0.33 3.82
CA GLN A 1113 0.70 0.33 5.24
C GLN A 1113 -0.50 0.46 6.16
N ALA A 1114 -0.58 -0.44 7.14
CA ALA A 1114 -1.45 -0.37 8.30
C ALA A 1114 -0.76 0.43 9.41
N ARG A 1115 -1.33 1.59 9.74
CA ARG A 1115 -0.79 2.51 10.74
C ARG A 1115 -1.56 2.37 12.04
N LEU A 1116 -0.82 2.06 13.10
CA LEU A 1116 -1.42 1.86 14.41
C LEU A 1116 -1.99 3.15 14.96
N HIS A 1117 -3.21 3.06 15.46
CA HIS A 1117 -3.77 4.11 16.27
C HIS A 1117 -2.97 4.21 17.58
N PRO A 1118 -2.67 5.42 18.10
CA PRO A 1118 -1.81 5.57 19.25
C PRO A 1118 -2.31 4.87 20.54
N SER A 1119 -3.61 4.56 20.61
CA SER A 1119 -4.22 3.78 21.71
C SER A 1119 -3.90 2.27 21.66
N GLY A 1120 -3.41 1.75 20.54
CA GLY A 1120 -3.13 0.31 20.33
C GLY A 1120 -4.37 -0.57 20.11
N ARG A 1121 -5.59 0.01 20.11
CA ARG A 1121 -6.86 -0.73 19.97
C ARG A 1121 -7.39 -0.80 18.54
N SER A 1122 -6.75 -0.09 17.62
CA SER A 1122 -7.15 -0.04 16.22
C SER A 1122 -5.97 0.34 15.32
N PHE A 1123 -6.17 0.20 14.02
CA PHE A 1123 -5.24 0.68 13.00
C PHE A 1123 -6.01 1.28 11.83
N ILE A 1124 -5.37 2.19 11.12
CA ILE A 1124 -5.89 2.79 9.90
C ILE A 1124 -5.12 2.20 8.73
N VAL A 1125 -5.83 1.73 7.72
CA VAL A 1125 -5.22 1.20 6.49
C VAL A 1125 -5.98 1.69 5.27
N PRO A 1126 -5.29 2.10 4.20
CA PRO A 1126 -5.95 2.33 2.92
C PRO A 1126 -6.49 1.00 2.37
N SER A 1127 -7.72 1.00 1.87
CA SER A 1127 -8.21 -0.09 1.04
C SER A 1127 -7.30 -0.19 -0.16
N SER A 1128 -6.99 -1.41 -0.56
CA SER A 1128 -6.01 -1.58 -1.61
C SER A 1128 -6.46 -1.02 -2.97
N LYS A 1129 -7.79 -1.05 -3.19
CA LYS A 1129 -8.51 -0.69 -4.42
C LYS A 1129 -9.93 -0.26 -4.09
N PRO A 1130 -10.74 0.07 -5.11
CA PRO A 1130 -12.16 0.29 -4.92
C PRO A 1130 -12.86 -0.90 -4.25
N LEU A 1131 -13.31 -0.71 -3.02
CA LEU A 1131 -14.12 -1.69 -2.31
C LEU A 1131 -15.43 -1.91 -3.08
N ASP A 1132 -15.80 -3.17 -3.30
CA ASP A 1132 -16.90 -3.59 -4.19
C ASP A 1132 -16.83 -3.05 -5.63
N GLY A 1133 -15.64 -2.60 -6.04
CA GLY A 1133 -15.46 -1.90 -7.29
C GLY A 1133 -16.04 -0.49 -7.30
N VAL A 1134 -16.50 0.05 -6.17
CA VAL A 1134 -17.16 1.37 -6.11
C VAL A 1134 -16.14 2.48 -5.94
N ARG A 1135 -15.43 2.52 -4.81
CA ARG A 1135 -14.37 3.52 -4.53
C ARG A 1135 -13.37 3.04 -3.50
N SER A 1136 -12.17 3.59 -3.54
CA SER A 1136 -11.18 3.31 -2.49
C SER A 1136 -11.56 4.07 -1.22
N ALA A 1137 -11.13 3.54 -0.08
CA ALA A 1137 -11.53 4.01 1.23
C ALA A 1137 -10.38 3.87 2.23
N TYR A 1138 -10.40 4.66 3.30
CA TYR A 1138 -9.60 4.32 4.46
C TYR A 1138 -10.45 3.50 5.43
N LEU A 1139 -9.86 2.43 5.94
CA LEU A 1139 -10.50 1.50 6.85
C LEU A 1139 -9.90 1.66 8.25
N LEU A 1140 -10.76 1.71 9.26
CA LEU A 1140 -10.39 1.58 10.66
C LEU A 1140 -10.57 0.12 11.08
N GLY A 1141 -9.48 -0.62 11.18
CA GLY A 1141 -9.48 -1.98 11.70
C GLY A 1141 -9.47 -1.97 13.23
N ILE A 1142 -10.42 -2.67 13.84
CA ILE A 1142 -10.55 -2.80 15.29
C ILE A 1142 -9.74 -4.01 15.74
N LEU A 1143 -8.74 -3.79 16.61
CA LEU A 1143 -7.87 -4.85 17.09
C LEU A 1143 -8.47 -5.50 18.33
N PRO A 1144 -8.68 -6.82 18.31
CA PRO A 1144 -9.01 -7.52 19.52
C PRO A 1144 -7.72 -7.75 20.35
N PRO A 1145 -7.83 -7.95 21.67
CA PRO A 1145 -6.68 -8.14 22.54
C PRO A 1145 -5.73 -9.25 22.05
N ILE A 1146 -4.43 -9.10 22.30
CA ILE A 1146 -3.48 -10.18 22.04
C ILE A 1146 -3.51 -11.18 23.20
N LYS A 1147 -3.67 -12.46 22.88
CA LYS A 1147 -3.40 -13.57 23.81
C LYS A 1147 -2.23 -14.40 23.31
N GLU A 1148 -1.26 -14.64 24.19
CA GLU A 1148 -0.17 -15.57 23.92
C GLU A 1148 -0.71 -17.01 23.91
N THR A 1149 -0.41 -17.75 22.86
CA THR A 1149 -0.74 -19.16 22.73
C THR A 1149 0.46 -19.89 22.13
N SER A 1150 0.87 -21.01 22.72
CA SER A 1150 1.93 -21.86 22.17
C SER A 1150 1.40 -22.75 21.03
N GLY A 1151 2.24 -23.03 20.03
CA GLY A 1151 2.13 -24.27 19.23
C GLY A 1151 1.24 -24.28 17.97
N ARG A 1152 1.04 -23.14 17.27
CA ARG A 1152 0.12 -23.07 16.11
C ARG A 1152 0.78 -22.93 14.72
N THR A 1153 2.09 -23.09 14.65
CA THR A 1153 2.88 -22.86 13.42
C THR A 1153 3.09 -24.13 12.60
N THR A 1154 2.41 -25.22 12.93
CA THR A 1154 2.43 -26.49 12.22
C THR A 1154 1.01 -27.07 12.20
N PHE A 1155 0.80 -28.14 11.43
CA PHE A 1155 -0.41 -28.95 11.55
C PHE A 1155 -0.52 -29.51 12.99
N GLY A 1156 -1.71 -29.40 13.58
CA GLY A 1156 -1.99 -29.72 14.98
C GLY A 1156 -3.11 -30.76 15.11
N GLY A 1157 -2.86 -31.75 15.98
CA GLY A 1157 -3.46 -33.08 16.01
C GLY A 1157 -4.77 -33.20 16.79
N LEU A 1158 -5.89 -32.93 16.09
CA LEU A 1158 -7.18 -33.49 16.46
C LEU A 1158 -7.02 -35.03 16.58
N SER A 1159 -7.04 -35.53 17.82
CA SER A 1159 -6.85 -36.95 18.11
C SER A 1159 -8.20 -37.65 18.06
N VAL A 1160 -8.43 -38.46 17.03
CA VAL A 1160 -9.68 -39.21 16.86
C VAL A 1160 -9.49 -40.61 17.42
N ARG A 1161 -10.31 -40.98 18.42
CA ARG A 1161 -10.38 -42.35 18.90
C ARG A 1161 -11.25 -43.16 17.94
N VAL A 1162 -10.66 -44.15 17.29
CA VAL A 1162 -11.32 -45.02 16.33
C VAL A 1162 -11.67 -46.34 17.02
N PRO A 1163 -12.96 -46.67 17.19
CA PRO A 1163 -13.35 -47.98 17.72
C PRO A 1163 -13.07 -49.09 16.70
N ALA A 1164 -12.96 -50.33 17.20
CA ALA A 1164 -12.92 -51.51 16.33
C ALA A 1164 -14.24 -51.64 15.55
N SER A 1165 -14.16 -52.04 14.28
CA SER A 1165 -15.31 -52.32 13.42
C SER A 1165 -15.19 -53.75 12.87
N PRO A 1166 -16.26 -54.56 12.89
CA PRO A 1166 -16.24 -55.91 12.33
C PRO A 1166 -15.82 -55.91 10.85
N GLY A 1167 -14.88 -56.78 10.48
CA GLY A 1167 -14.36 -56.90 9.10
C GLY A 1167 -13.30 -55.86 8.73
N ALA A 1168 -13.15 -54.78 9.50
CA ALA A 1168 -12.12 -53.77 9.23
C ALA A 1168 -10.74 -54.19 9.74
N THR A 1169 -9.72 -54.09 8.90
CA THR A 1169 -8.32 -54.27 9.30
C THR A 1169 -7.60 -52.95 9.50
N HIS A 1170 -8.06 -51.90 8.83
CA HIS A 1170 -7.48 -50.56 8.85
C HIS A 1170 -8.56 -49.49 9.02
N ALA A 1171 -8.14 -48.30 9.41
CA ALA A 1171 -8.98 -47.12 9.42
C ALA A 1171 -8.21 -45.90 8.89
N ARG A 1172 -8.94 -44.93 8.38
CA ARG A 1172 -8.42 -43.58 8.10
C ARG A 1172 -9.46 -42.54 8.50
N ILE A 1173 -8.99 -41.34 8.76
CA ILE A 1173 -9.86 -40.18 8.93
C ILE A 1173 -9.89 -39.41 7.61
N LYS A 1174 -11.09 -39.22 7.06
CA LYS A 1174 -11.34 -38.33 5.94
C LYS A 1174 -11.78 -36.98 6.51
N PHE A 1175 -11.14 -35.89 6.09
CA PHE A 1175 -11.35 -34.57 6.68
C PHE A 1175 -11.20 -33.42 5.67
N GLY A 1176 -11.70 -32.25 6.06
CA GLY A 1176 -11.63 -31.00 5.29
C GLY A 1176 -12.17 -29.79 6.05
N TYR A 1177 -12.23 -28.63 5.40
CA TYR A 1177 -12.58 -27.35 6.01
C TYR A 1177 -13.86 -26.69 5.45
N ASN A 1178 -14.37 -27.19 4.32
CA ASN A 1178 -15.56 -26.63 3.69
C ASN A 1178 -16.57 -27.75 3.42
N PRO A 1179 -17.75 -27.73 4.05
CA PRO A 1179 -18.74 -28.79 3.90
C PRO A 1179 -19.65 -28.67 2.65
N SER A 1180 -19.45 -27.68 1.77
CA SER A 1180 -20.40 -27.37 0.67
C SER A 1180 -20.83 -28.59 -0.18
N GLY A 1181 -22.10 -28.98 -0.05
CA GLY A 1181 -22.77 -30.00 -0.86
C GLY A 1181 -24.04 -30.56 -0.20
N THR A 1182 -25.11 -30.79 -0.95
CA THR A 1182 -26.32 -31.48 -0.49
C THR A 1182 -26.03 -32.96 -0.22
N SER A 1183 -26.49 -33.48 0.94
CA SER A 1183 -26.49 -34.88 1.43
C SER A 1183 -25.18 -35.71 1.38
N ALA A 1184 -24.17 -35.29 0.63
CA ALA A 1184 -22.80 -35.81 0.66
C ALA A 1184 -21.84 -34.62 0.80
N VAL A 1185 -21.68 -34.15 2.04
CA VAL A 1185 -20.72 -33.10 2.41
C VAL A 1185 -19.35 -33.45 1.82
N ALA A 1186 -18.92 -32.66 0.83
CA ALA A 1186 -17.61 -32.82 0.22
C ALA A 1186 -16.58 -32.25 1.20
N LEU A 1187 -15.93 -33.11 1.99
CA LEU A 1187 -14.93 -32.75 3.00
C LEU A 1187 -13.65 -32.15 2.39
N LYS A 1188 -13.73 -30.99 1.72
CA LYS A 1188 -12.64 -30.45 0.89
C LYS A 1188 -11.43 -29.98 1.71
N CYS A 1189 -10.23 -30.33 1.25
CA CYS A 1189 -8.97 -29.75 1.71
C CYS A 1189 -8.94 -28.24 1.51
N THR A 1190 -7.98 -27.57 2.14
CA THR A 1190 -7.77 -26.13 1.93
C THR A 1190 -7.32 -25.85 0.50
N GLU A 1191 -6.50 -26.74 -0.04
CA GLU A 1191 -5.75 -26.52 -1.26
C GLU A 1191 -6.44 -27.13 -2.48
N ARG A 1192 -7.35 -28.10 -2.29
CA ARG A 1192 -7.96 -28.87 -3.39
C ARG A 1192 -9.44 -29.15 -3.19
N ASN A 1193 -10.16 -29.26 -4.29
CA ASN A 1193 -11.57 -29.62 -4.37
C ASN A 1193 -11.80 -31.14 -4.20
N GLU A 1194 -11.08 -31.76 -3.26
CA GLU A 1194 -11.21 -33.15 -2.86
C GLU A 1194 -10.87 -33.28 -1.37
N ALA A 1195 -11.18 -34.43 -0.77
CA ALA A 1195 -10.98 -34.60 0.66
C ALA A 1195 -9.53 -34.91 1.05
N CYS A 1196 -9.16 -34.50 2.26
CA CYS A 1196 -7.90 -34.91 2.87
C CYS A 1196 -8.14 -36.25 3.58
N ILE A 1197 -7.13 -37.11 3.59
CA ILE A 1197 -7.17 -38.36 4.34
C ILE A 1197 -5.87 -38.56 5.11
N THR A 1198 -5.98 -39.10 6.32
CA THR A 1198 -4.81 -39.51 7.11
C THR A 1198 -4.13 -40.71 6.43
N ASP A 1199 -2.80 -40.66 6.36
CA ASP A 1199 -1.98 -41.67 5.72
C ASP A 1199 -0.69 -41.86 6.53
N THR A 1200 -0.17 -43.09 6.59
CA THR A 1200 1.04 -43.42 7.37
C THR A 1200 2.34 -43.19 6.60
N VAL A 1201 2.28 -43.04 5.27
CA VAL A 1201 3.43 -42.88 4.37
C VAL A 1201 3.48 -41.48 3.79
N ILE A 1202 2.33 -40.92 3.42
CA ILE A 1202 2.21 -39.61 2.77
C ILE A 1202 1.96 -38.51 3.81
N ALA A 1203 2.99 -37.71 4.10
CA ALA A 1203 2.93 -36.60 5.05
C ALA A 1203 2.68 -35.23 4.37
N PRO A 1204 2.06 -34.25 5.06
CA PRO A 1204 1.39 -34.40 6.36
C PRO A 1204 0.08 -35.20 6.27
N PHE A 1205 -0.55 -35.26 5.08
CA PHE A 1205 -1.72 -36.08 4.76
C PHE A 1205 -1.71 -36.46 3.27
N ALA A 1206 -2.58 -37.37 2.84
CA ALA A 1206 -2.84 -37.67 1.44
C ALA A 1206 -4.12 -36.98 0.94
N PHE A 1207 -4.19 -36.65 -0.35
CA PHE A 1207 -5.46 -36.30 -0.99
C PHE A 1207 -6.25 -37.58 -1.27
N ALA A 1208 -7.57 -37.52 -1.23
CA ALA A 1208 -8.43 -38.69 -1.44
C ALA A 1208 -8.19 -39.37 -2.79
N GLY A 1209 -7.79 -38.61 -3.80
CA GLY A 1209 -7.41 -39.14 -5.09
C GLY A 1209 -6.09 -39.90 -5.08
N ASP A 1210 -5.11 -39.56 -4.21
CA ASP A 1210 -3.71 -40.03 -4.23
C ASP A 1210 -3.61 -41.56 -4.42
N SER A 1211 -2.63 -42.01 -5.22
CA SER A 1211 -2.34 -43.44 -5.42
C SER A 1211 -1.43 -43.97 -4.32
N GLY A 1212 -1.55 -45.26 -3.98
CA GLY A 1212 -0.63 -45.89 -3.02
C GLY A 1212 -0.92 -45.54 -1.55
N LEU A 1213 -2.19 -45.26 -1.25
CA LEU A 1213 -2.64 -44.94 0.10
C LEU A 1213 -2.32 -46.09 1.06
N SER A 1214 -1.83 -45.73 2.24
CA SER A 1214 -1.46 -46.61 3.34
C SER A 1214 -2.20 -46.20 4.63
N PRO A 1215 -3.48 -46.60 4.77
CA PRO A 1215 -4.29 -46.32 5.96
C PRO A 1215 -3.68 -46.90 7.25
N THR A 1216 -4.12 -46.40 8.41
CA THR A 1216 -3.60 -46.85 9.71
C THR A 1216 -4.18 -48.22 10.09
N PRO A 1217 -3.36 -49.22 10.48
CA PRO A 1217 -3.86 -50.49 11.02
C PRO A 1217 -4.70 -50.25 12.28
N CYS A 1218 -5.93 -50.78 12.32
CA CYS A 1218 -6.91 -50.42 13.36
C CYS A 1218 -7.91 -51.55 13.69
N SER A 1219 -7.52 -52.82 13.52
CA SER A 1219 -8.40 -53.98 13.73
C SER A 1219 -8.94 -54.10 15.17
N SER A 1220 -8.17 -53.66 16.17
CA SER A 1220 -8.57 -53.62 17.59
C SER A 1220 -9.08 -52.25 18.04
N GLY A 1221 -9.33 -51.34 17.12
CA GLY A 1221 -9.43 -49.91 17.41
C GLY A 1221 -8.05 -49.27 17.61
N CYS A 1222 -7.98 -47.95 17.47
CA CYS A 1222 -6.75 -47.18 17.51
C CYS A 1222 -7.04 -45.69 17.78
N THR A 1223 -5.99 -44.87 17.85
CA THR A 1223 -6.11 -43.41 17.80
C THR A 1223 -5.39 -42.90 16.56
N ILE A 1224 -6.08 -42.08 15.76
CA ILE A 1224 -5.50 -41.46 14.57
C ILE A 1224 -5.43 -39.95 14.79
N ASN A 1225 -4.25 -39.38 14.58
CA ASN A 1225 -4.06 -37.93 14.63
C ASN A 1225 -4.39 -37.33 13.27
N VAL A 1226 -5.33 -36.39 13.25
CA VAL A 1226 -5.67 -35.62 12.06
C VAL A 1226 -4.73 -34.40 11.98
N PRO A 1227 -3.96 -34.24 10.90
CA PRO A 1227 -3.07 -33.09 10.70
C PRO A 1227 -3.89 -31.86 10.27
N ALA A 1228 -4.74 -31.39 11.17
CA ALA A 1228 -5.63 -30.27 10.93
C ALA A 1228 -4.89 -28.94 11.14
N VAL A 1229 -5.50 -27.84 10.68
CA VAL A 1229 -4.94 -26.51 10.83
C VAL A 1229 -5.49 -25.95 12.14
N PRO A 1230 -4.63 -25.57 13.10
CA PRO A 1230 -5.09 -25.03 14.37
C PRO A 1230 -6.00 -23.81 14.22
N GLY A 1231 -7.08 -23.76 15.00
CA GLY A 1231 -8.03 -22.65 14.98
C GLY A 1231 -8.91 -22.55 13.73
N ARG A 1232 -8.93 -23.57 12.87
CA ARG A 1232 -9.91 -23.71 11.79
C ARG A 1232 -10.91 -24.80 12.09
N LEU A 1233 -12.13 -24.58 11.62
CA LEU A 1233 -13.21 -25.53 11.77
C LEU A 1233 -12.97 -26.74 10.86
N THR A 1234 -12.67 -27.91 11.45
CA THR A 1234 -12.33 -29.13 10.70
C THR A 1234 -13.50 -30.10 10.74
N TYR A 1235 -14.00 -30.49 9.57
CA TYR A 1235 -15.02 -31.51 9.39
C TYR A 1235 -14.32 -32.83 9.10
N TRP A 1236 -14.76 -33.93 9.71
CA TRP A 1236 -14.09 -35.21 9.58
C TRP A 1236 -15.03 -36.40 9.76
N LYS A 1237 -14.63 -37.58 9.30
CA LYS A 1237 -15.30 -38.85 9.58
C LYS A 1237 -14.29 -40.01 9.52
N ILE A 1238 -14.56 -41.07 10.25
CA ILE A 1238 -13.86 -42.35 10.18
C ILE A 1238 -14.37 -43.15 8.97
N GLU A 1239 -13.43 -43.67 8.20
CA GLU A 1239 -13.65 -44.73 7.20
C GLU A 1239 -12.88 -45.99 7.65
N TRP A 1240 -13.60 -47.09 7.85
CA TRP A 1240 -13.03 -48.40 8.14
C TRP A 1240 -12.83 -49.19 6.86
N LEU A 1241 -11.68 -49.85 6.71
CA LEU A 1241 -11.26 -50.48 5.47
C LEU A 1241 -10.87 -51.96 5.62
N GLU A 1242 -11.18 -52.72 4.58
CA GLU A 1242 -10.72 -54.10 4.36
C GLU A 1242 -10.17 -54.21 2.93
N GLY A 1243 -8.95 -54.74 2.77
CA GLY A 1243 -8.32 -54.86 1.44
C GLY A 1243 -8.22 -53.53 0.67
N GLY A 1244 -8.17 -52.40 1.37
CA GLY A 1244 -8.15 -51.05 0.79
C GLY A 1244 -9.53 -50.47 0.41
N SER A 1245 -10.61 -51.23 0.56
CA SER A 1245 -11.99 -50.79 0.29
C SER A 1245 -12.67 -50.33 1.57
N VAL A 1246 -13.49 -49.28 1.50
CA VAL A 1246 -14.27 -48.80 2.66
C VAL A 1246 -15.43 -49.77 2.92
N VAL A 1247 -15.42 -50.43 4.09
CA VAL A 1247 -16.48 -51.37 4.52
C VAL A 1247 -17.51 -50.72 5.45
N GLN A 1248 -17.11 -49.65 6.15
CA GLN A 1248 -17.99 -48.85 7.00
C GLN A 1248 -17.52 -47.39 7.02
N SER A 1249 -18.46 -46.46 7.20
CA SER A 1249 -18.18 -45.04 7.45
C SER A 1249 -19.13 -44.53 8.52
N GLU A 1250 -18.65 -43.62 9.36
CA GLU A 1250 -19.49 -42.90 10.32
C GLU A 1250 -20.03 -41.60 9.73
N ASP A 1251 -20.85 -40.91 10.54
CA ASP A 1251 -21.36 -39.57 10.28
C ASP A 1251 -20.24 -38.52 10.34
N ILE A 1252 -20.52 -37.34 9.80
CA ILE A 1252 -19.52 -36.27 9.76
C ILE A 1252 -19.50 -35.54 11.09
N HIS A 1253 -18.34 -35.60 11.72
CA HIS A 1253 -17.96 -34.87 12.90
C HIS A 1253 -17.22 -33.57 12.57
N ALA A 1254 -16.87 -32.88 13.64
CA ALA A 1254 -16.84 -31.45 13.70
C ALA A 1254 -15.93 -31.04 14.87
N SER A 1255 -14.80 -30.39 14.61
CA SER A 1255 -13.92 -29.98 15.73
C SER A 1255 -13.06 -28.77 15.39
N VAL A 1256 -12.68 -28.00 16.41
CA VAL A 1256 -11.63 -26.97 16.35
C VAL A 1256 -10.35 -27.52 16.98
N PRO A 1257 -9.25 -27.72 16.22
CA PRO A 1257 -7.95 -28.18 16.73
C PRO A 1257 -7.18 -27.12 17.52
#